data_AF-A0AAN0Y2Z6-F1
#
_entry.id   AF-A0AAN0Y2Z6-F1
#
_cell.length_a   1.000
_cell.length_b   1.000
_cell.length_c   1.000
_cell.angle_alpha   90.00
_cell.angle_beta   90.00
_cell.angle_gamma   90.00
#
_symmetry.space_group_name_H-M   'P 1'
#
loop_
_entity.id
_entity.type
_entity.pdbx_description
1 polymer ?
#
loop_
_entity_poly.entity_id
_entity_poly.type
_entity_poly.pdbx_seq_one_letter_code
_entity_poly.pdbx_strand_id
1 'polypeptide(L)'
;MLAITGCNGIIKEVESQHASEVQSQAANEFELVRQNMLSGFVERQTDIAAKQQKSVSVLAKEYADSMAANGSWEDIEYADEDPTGWQAGDHLRRLRMIGAAFVQSNNADLADAAIRGLTYWHQQDFKTGWWWADIGQPQFLGEVALMLGDLLPMEQRFQTAMIMSDTPGVRKSDNAETTGGNRSDINLVVIYRGLLIHSKSLVGAAVKDMENTVKLTNGEGIQADYSFHQHGAQLYSAGYGEVWFGATLRVAYMVRDTEWRFSQEKADILTNFFLDGWRWMKRGSRLDYNTWGRGISRSKPELTPLAELPPLKPSNNITQMDMVAALTPERAAEAMAFKAHVTGARHGVPSGLNGFKHFWRSDYSTKMADGHFFGIRMNSQRTYPNESGNGENLLGYWLGFGSTFLEQRGDEYHNIFPVWNWKLVPGVTAPEYEGLPDDWGKVEQPEVAFVGGVSNGNYGVTTMDMNLDTSPAKGDAFNTKAKKSWFSFKNEIVALGAGISSTSAENVNTTLNQTLLNGKVTVDGVEVENGVREISSANWVHHDGVGYIFPQNGERHLSNQTQKGNWKRIRSGSSANEVSKDVFTLHISHGVKPSDADYQYIIVPELTAEQTASYQQMMPVTVLQNSTSVQAVRNSDLKIAGVVFHQAGSVVISDDLTVSVDKPSVLLVDESGAEPIITLSTPGLSYAEVKLTLDSKAKGEAVTRMVMTHGKTAEQGNSVTFPFYQGAEKINQAFRDEIKQAEEEARVAAEAQAAVVAKAEAAAKEASEAQAKADAEARAKAKQDLAAGGLELKVTQDAYVRGGNQADKFDGIAWGFMGVENHYNNPALDHISILRFDTNGLTGLKATSAKLKLHIRGVDTRPDKTGGNIDTRLQAFAADAGDWVEKESITWNTLPSTDGATASGIATASHGQSQKWIELDVTDIVNKLDSKRSLDLLLVNIDEKGQGGYVGLSTKEHSGGKYTPQLLIQGELEEPVK
;
A
#
# COMPACT_ATOMS: atom_id res chain seq x y z
N MET A 1 -68.82 -1.70 4.09
CA MET A 1 -67.86 -0.66 3.64
C MET A 1 -67.28 0.16 4.81
N LEU A 2 -67.07 -0.45 5.99
CA LEU A 2 -66.60 0.28 7.20
C LEU A 2 -65.54 -0.48 8.02
N ALA A 3 -64.94 -1.54 7.47
CA ALA A 3 -63.90 -2.34 8.14
C ALA A 3 -62.54 -2.36 7.41
N ILE A 4 -62.42 -1.71 6.24
CA ILE A 4 -61.18 -1.73 5.43
C ILE A 4 -60.37 -0.43 5.59
N THR A 5 -60.96 0.63 6.13
CA THR A 5 -60.30 1.93 6.35
C THR A 5 -59.45 1.99 7.62
N GLY A 6 -59.69 1.11 8.61
CA GLY A 6 -58.94 1.10 9.88
C GLY A 6 -57.59 0.39 9.84
N CYS A 7 -57.44 -0.67 9.03
CA CYS A 7 -56.18 -1.42 8.95
C CYS A 7 -55.08 -0.70 8.17
N ASN A 8 -55.42 0.11 7.17
CA ASN A 8 -54.43 0.91 6.42
C ASN A 8 -53.87 2.09 7.24
N GLY A 9 -54.58 2.57 8.25
CA GLY A 9 -54.09 3.60 9.18
C GLY A 9 -53.05 3.04 10.15
N ILE A 10 -53.34 1.86 10.72
CA ILE A 10 -52.46 1.18 11.69
C ILE A 10 -51.19 0.65 11.01
N ILE A 11 -51.27 0.13 9.78
CA ILE A 11 -50.08 -0.32 9.03
C ILE A 11 -49.19 0.87 8.69
N LYS A 12 -49.75 2.02 8.26
CA LYS A 12 -48.97 3.24 8.02
C LYS A 12 -48.38 3.84 9.29
N GLU A 13 -49.07 3.75 10.44
CA GLU A 13 -48.55 4.18 11.74
C GLU A 13 -47.41 3.28 12.23
N VAL A 14 -47.51 1.97 12.04
CA VAL A 14 -46.45 1.01 12.39
C VAL A 14 -45.26 1.12 11.44
N GLU A 15 -45.48 1.29 10.14
CA GLU A 15 -44.42 1.58 9.16
C GLU A 15 -43.76 2.94 9.41
N SER A 16 -44.53 3.95 9.81
CA SER A 16 -44.03 5.27 10.23
C SER A 16 -43.26 5.21 11.55
N GLN A 17 -43.73 4.46 12.54
CA GLN A 17 -43.03 4.27 13.82
C GLN A 17 -41.75 3.48 13.62
N HIS A 18 -41.79 2.39 12.85
CA HIS A 18 -40.61 1.60 12.52
C HIS A 18 -39.60 2.42 11.68
N ALA A 19 -40.07 3.19 10.70
CA ALA A 19 -39.22 4.13 9.98
C ALA A 19 -38.61 5.19 10.93
N SER A 20 -39.38 5.72 11.88
CA SER A 20 -38.87 6.69 12.86
C SER A 20 -37.89 6.09 13.87
N GLU A 21 -38.10 4.84 14.30
CA GLU A 21 -37.19 4.10 15.19
C GLU A 21 -35.88 3.77 14.46
N VAL A 22 -35.95 3.29 13.22
CA VAL A 22 -34.78 3.06 12.35
C VAL A 22 -34.04 4.37 12.07
N GLN A 23 -34.74 5.48 11.85
CA GLN A 23 -34.15 6.81 11.64
C GLN A 23 -33.52 7.37 12.95
N SER A 24 -34.11 7.08 14.12
CA SER A 24 -33.57 7.44 15.43
C SER A 24 -32.32 6.64 15.79
N GLN A 25 -32.28 5.34 15.43
CA GLN A 25 -31.14 4.47 15.62
C GLN A 25 -30.00 4.83 14.64
N ALA A 26 -30.33 5.17 13.39
CA ALA A 26 -29.39 5.68 12.39
C ALA A 26 -28.75 7.02 12.77
N ALA A 27 -29.54 7.97 13.26
CA ALA A 27 -29.05 9.25 13.77
C ALA A 27 -28.13 9.04 14.99
N ASN A 28 -28.43 8.04 15.82
CA ASN A 28 -27.61 7.66 16.98
C ASN A 28 -26.25 7.05 16.55
N GLU A 29 -26.19 6.26 15.47
CA GLU A 29 -24.93 5.68 14.98
C GLU A 29 -23.98 6.70 14.36
N PHE A 30 -24.48 7.65 13.54
CA PHE A 30 -23.64 8.73 13.00
C PHE A 30 -23.05 9.58 14.12
N GLU A 31 -23.87 9.93 15.12
CA GLU A 31 -23.41 10.70 16.27
C GLU A 31 -22.42 9.90 17.12
N LEU A 32 -22.64 8.59 17.32
CA LEU A 32 -21.70 7.73 18.03
C LEU A 32 -20.32 7.68 17.35
N VAL A 33 -20.29 7.49 16.02
CA VAL A 33 -19.02 7.52 15.25
C VAL A 33 -18.37 8.90 15.34
N ARG A 34 -19.15 9.98 15.20
CA ARG A 34 -18.65 11.36 15.35
C ARG A 34 -18.01 11.55 16.73
N GLN A 35 -18.70 11.16 17.80
CA GLN A 35 -18.21 11.26 19.18
C GLN A 35 -16.92 10.46 19.39
N ASN A 36 -16.84 9.25 18.85
CA ASN A 36 -15.62 8.42 18.87
C ASN A 36 -14.44 9.09 18.13
N MET A 37 -14.69 10.05 17.22
CA MET A 37 -13.66 10.80 16.49
C MET A 37 -13.22 12.08 17.21
N LEU A 38 -14.15 12.82 17.83
CA LEU A 38 -13.89 14.17 18.38
C LEU A 38 -12.71 14.20 19.35
N SER A 39 -12.67 13.22 20.23
CA SER A 39 -11.65 13.12 21.26
C SER A 39 -10.25 13.03 20.62
N GLY A 40 -10.11 12.33 19.48
CA GLY A 40 -8.84 12.17 18.76
C GLY A 40 -8.47 13.42 17.95
N PHE A 41 -9.46 14.26 17.62
CA PHE A 41 -9.20 15.56 17.01
C PHE A 41 -8.62 16.53 18.05
N VAL A 42 -9.22 16.57 19.23
CA VAL A 42 -8.77 17.43 20.35
C VAL A 42 -7.37 17.09 20.81
N GLU A 43 -7.04 15.80 21.02
CA GLU A 43 -5.71 15.41 21.51
C GLU A 43 -4.58 15.79 20.54
N ARG A 44 -4.78 15.62 19.22
CA ARG A 44 -3.80 16.06 18.23
C ARG A 44 -3.50 17.56 18.35
N GLN A 45 -4.51 18.38 18.63
CA GLN A 45 -4.32 19.81 18.84
C GLN A 45 -3.65 20.09 20.20
N THR A 46 -3.94 19.29 21.24
CA THR A 46 -3.23 19.36 22.53
C THR A 46 -1.73 19.14 22.37
N ASP A 47 -1.32 18.10 21.62
CA ASP A 47 0.09 17.83 21.35
C ASP A 47 0.76 18.96 20.55
N ILE A 48 0.05 19.56 19.59
CA ILE A 48 0.54 20.71 18.81
C ILE A 48 0.70 21.96 19.70
N ALA A 49 -0.28 22.26 20.55
CA ALA A 49 -0.22 23.40 21.46
C ALA A 49 0.91 23.23 22.49
N ALA A 50 1.09 22.02 23.02
CA ALA A 50 2.15 21.70 23.98
C ALA A 50 3.56 21.92 23.39
N LYS A 51 3.78 21.62 22.10
CA LYS A 51 5.04 21.94 21.41
C LYS A 51 5.35 23.44 21.38
N GLN A 52 4.33 24.28 21.47
CA GLN A 52 4.47 25.73 21.58
C GLN A 52 4.41 26.23 23.05
N GLN A 53 4.47 25.31 24.02
CA GLN A 53 4.34 25.58 25.45
C GLN A 53 3.03 26.31 25.82
N LYS A 54 1.95 26.04 25.08
CA LYS A 54 0.62 26.62 25.28
C LYS A 54 -0.42 25.52 25.48
N SER A 55 -1.55 25.87 26.09
CA SER A 55 -2.75 25.03 26.05
C SER A 55 -3.51 25.24 24.73
N VAL A 56 -4.37 24.29 24.38
CA VAL A 56 -5.32 24.42 23.25
C VAL A 56 -6.14 25.69 23.38
N SER A 57 -6.68 25.98 24.58
CA SER A 57 -7.49 27.16 24.84
C SER A 57 -6.74 28.49 24.62
N VAL A 58 -5.48 28.58 25.05
CA VAL A 58 -4.65 29.79 24.88
C VAL A 58 -4.35 30.02 23.40
N LEU A 59 -3.86 29.00 22.71
CA LEU A 59 -3.47 29.13 21.32
C LEU A 59 -4.67 29.34 20.38
N ALA A 60 -5.79 28.66 20.64
CA ALA A 60 -7.04 28.91 19.92
C ALA A 60 -7.54 30.34 20.11
N LYS A 61 -7.44 30.89 21.33
CA LYS A 61 -7.82 32.27 21.60
C LYS A 61 -6.93 33.26 20.84
N GLU A 62 -5.62 33.07 20.81
CA GLU A 62 -4.72 33.91 20.03
C GLU A 62 -5.06 33.90 18.53
N TYR A 63 -5.38 32.72 17.97
CA TYR A 63 -5.82 32.62 16.58
C TYR A 63 -7.19 33.27 16.36
N ALA A 64 -8.14 33.10 17.26
CA ALA A 64 -9.46 33.72 17.15
C ALA A 64 -9.38 35.26 17.27
N ASP A 65 -8.56 35.78 18.18
CA ASP A 65 -8.38 37.23 18.43
C ASP A 65 -7.64 37.92 17.26
N SER A 66 -6.77 37.20 16.54
CA SER A 66 -6.03 37.71 15.37
C SER A 66 -6.74 37.49 14.03
N MET A 67 -7.91 36.84 14.02
CA MET A 67 -8.69 36.60 12.80
C MET A 67 -9.37 37.90 12.33
N ALA A 68 -9.23 38.22 11.05
CA ALA A 68 -9.93 39.35 10.43
C ALA A 68 -11.45 39.10 10.34
N ALA A 69 -12.23 40.17 10.16
CA ALA A 69 -13.69 40.10 10.15
C ALA A 69 -14.26 39.19 9.04
N ASN A 70 -13.55 39.05 7.92
CA ASN A 70 -13.91 38.17 6.80
C ASN A 70 -13.54 36.69 7.05
N GLY A 71 -12.85 36.35 8.14
CA GLY A 71 -12.40 34.99 8.47
C GLY A 71 -10.97 34.64 8.05
N SER A 72 -10.21 35.56 7.45
CA SER A 72 -8.81 35.33 7.08
C SER A 72 -7.82 35.74 8.17
N TRP A 73 -6.55 35.41 7.98
CA TRP A 73 -5.44 35.93 8.79
C TRP A 73 -4.44 36.67 7.90
N GLU A 74 -4.02 37.87 8.32
CA GLU A 74 -3.11 38.72 7.53
C GLU A 74 -1.68 38.17 7.44
N ASP A 75 -1.29 37.31 8.38
CA ASP A 75 0.04 36.72 8.44
C ASP A 75 0.16 35.39 7.65
N ILE A 76 -0.86 35.03 6.88
CA ILE A 76 -0.86 33.85 6.00
C ILE A 76 -0.79 34.31 4.54
N GLU A 77 0.21 33.82 3.80
CA GLU A 77 0.28 34.01 2.34
C GLU A 77 -0.65 33.03 1.63
N TYR A 78 -1.82 33.51 1.21
CA TYR A 78 -2.85 32.69 0.57
C TYR A 78 -2.59 32.41 -0.91
N ALA A 79 -1.72 33.19 -1.57
CA ALA A 79 -1.33 32.95 -2.97
C ALA A 79 -0.15 31.97 -3.10
N ASP A 80 0.36 31.43 -1.99
CA ASP A 80 1.43 30.44 -2.00
C ASP A 80 0.98 29.14 -2.70
N GLU A 81 1.81 28.67 -3.63
CA GLU A 81 1.59 27.44 -4.40
C GLU A 81 2.66 26.38 -4.11
N ASP A 82 3.55 26.58 -3.13
CA ASP A 82 4.59 25.60 -2.76
C ASP A 82 3.94 24.32 -2.20
N PRO A 83 4.05 23.17 -2.89
CA PRO A 83 3.40 21.93 -2.46
C PRO A 83 4.01 21.34 -1.17
N THR A 84 5.23 21.73 -0.80
CA THR A 84 5.96 21.23 0.39
C THR A 84 5.82 22.12 1.62
N GLY A 85 5.56 23.41 1.40
CA GLY A 85 5.45 24.45 2.43
C GLY A 85 4.11 25.19 2.46
N TRP A 86 3.09 24.66 1.78
CA TRP A 86 1.83 25.35 1.45
C TRP A 86 1.22 26.14 2.61
N GLN A 87 1.42 27.47 2.58
CA GLN A 87 1.09 28.37 3.68
C GLN A 87 -0.41 28.55 3.87
N ALA A 88 -1.21 28.51 2.80
CA ALA A 88 -2.67 28.53 2.93
C ALA A 88 -3.17 27.39 3.85
N GLY A 89 -2.46 26.26 3.90
CA GLY A 89 -2.75 25.18 4.85
C GLY A 89 -2.69 25.57 6.33
N ASP A 90 -1.99 26.65 6.71
CA ASP A 90 -1.95 27.16 8.08
C ASP A 90 -3.31 27.68 8.55
N HIS A 91 -4.14 28.21 7.65
CA HIS A 91 -5.50 28.60 7.96
C HIS A 91 -6.28 27.39 8.52
N LEU A 92 -6.19 26.25 7.82
CA LEU A 92 -6.84 25.02 8.23
C LEU A 92 -6.27 24.48 9.55
N ARG A 93 -4.95 24.60 9.78
CA ARG A 93 -4.32 24.23 11.06
C ARG A 93 -4.87 25.08 12.22
N ARG A 94 -5.03 26.39 12.03
CA ARG A 94 -5.62 27.30 13.03
C ARG A 94 -7.08 26.97 13.29
N LEU A 95 -7.87 26.68 12.26
CA LEU A 95 -9.28 26.28 12.45
C LEU A 95 -9.43 24.99 13.24
N ARG A 96 -8.55 23.99 13.04
CA ARG A 96 -8.58 22.78 13.88
C ARG A 96 -8.28 23.07 15.34
N MET A 97 -7.33 23.96 15.63
CA MET A 97 -7.04 24.40 16.99
C MET A 97 -8.25 25.09 17.64
N ILE A 98 -8.92 25.99 16.89
CA ILE A 98 -10.14 26.67 17.35
C ILE A 98 -11.28 25.67 17.57
N GLY A 99 -11.52 24.76 16.62
CA GLY A 99 -12.54 23.72 16.74
C GLY A 99 -12.29 22.78 17.92
N ALA A 100 -11.04 22.42 18.19
CA ALA A 100 -10.69 21.60 19.35
C ALA A 100 -10.96 22.34 20.68
N ALA A 101 -10.62 23.63 20.75
CA ALA A 101 -10.94 24.46 21.90
C ALA A 101 -12.45 24.63 22.09
N PHE A 102 -13.22 24.72 21.00
CA PHE A 102 -14.68 24.71 21.04
C PHE A 102 -15.20 23.39 21.65
N VAL A 103 -14.72 22.23 21.20
CA VAL A 103 -15.13 20.93 21.78
C VAL A 103 -14.82 20.84 23.28
N GLN A 104 -13.69 21.40 23.73
CA GLN A 104 -13.31 21.39 25.14
C GLN A 104 -14.13 22.34 26.03
N SER A 105 -14.58 23.48 25.49
CA SER A 105 -15.15 24.57 26.28
C SER A 105 -16.64 24.82 26.04
N ASN A 106 -17.17 24.34 24.91
CA ASN A 106 -18.49 24.69 24.38
C ASN A 106 -18.71 26.21 24.25
N ASN A 107 -17.66 26.97 23.95
CA ASN A 107 -17.72 28.43 23.81
C ASN A 107 -18.24 28.85 22.42
N ALA A 108 -19.37 29.57 22.38
CA ALA A 108 -20.01 30.05 21.16
C ALA A 108 -19.10 30.96 20.31
N ASP A 109 -18.26 31.81 20.93
CA ASP A 109 -17.38 32.73 20.19
C ASP A 109 -16.34 31.96 19.35
N LEU A 110 -15.88 30.81 19.85
CA LEU A 110 -14.96 29.93 19.13
C LEU A 110 -15.66 29.19 18.00
N ALA A 111 -16.91 28.75 18.21
CA ALA A 111 -17.72 28.17 17.14
C ALA A 111 -17.95 29.19 16.01
N ASP A 112 -18.31 30.43 16.35
CA ASP A 112 -18.51 31.51 15.38
C ASP A 112 -17.22 31.86 14.63
N ALA A 113 -16.07 31.87 15.31
CA ALA A 113 -14.77 32.06 14.66
C ALA A 113 -14.45 30.94 13.67
N ALA A 114 -14.68 29.68 14.04
CA ALA A 114 -14.48 28.55 13.15
C ALA A 114 -15.41 28.60 11.91
N ILE A 115 -16.69 28.95 12.11
CA ILE A 115 -17.66 29.13 11.01
C ILE A 115 -17.24 30.25 10.06
N ARG A 116 -16.76 31.40 10.58
CA ARG A 116 -16.26 32.50 9.73
C ARG A 116 -15.05 32.07 8.92
N GLY A 117 -14.08 31.38 9.52
CA GLY A 117 -12.93 30.87 8.79
C GLY A 117 -13.29 29.86 7.71
N LEU A 118 -14.19 28.91 8.00
CA LEU A 118 -14.74 28.00 6.97
C LEU A 118 -15.43 28.76 5.84
N THR A 119 -16.19 29.81 6.16
CA THR A 119 -16.84 30.67 5.16
C THR A 119 -15.81 31.33 4.25
N TYR A 120 -14.74 31.89 4.81
CA TYR A 120 -13.65 32.45 4.02
C TYR A 120 -13.05 31.40 3.09
N TRP A 121 -12.73 30.22 3.63
CA TRP A 121 -12.10 29.14 2.89
C TRP A 121 -12.93 28.71 1.68
N HIS A 122 -14.24 28.49 1.86
CA HIS A 122 -15.15 28.07 0.78
C HIS A 122 -15.36 29.11 -0.32
N GLN A 123 -15.00 30.37 -0.07
CA GLN A 123 -15.12 31.45 -1.05
C GLN A 123 -13.85 31.63 -1.91
N GLN A 124 -12.75 30.93 -1.58
CA GLN A 124 -11.49 31.01 -2.32
C GLN A 124 -11.27 29.79 -3.21
N ASP A 125 -10.49 29.96 -4.27
CA ASP A 125 -10.03 28.88 -5.17
C ASP A 125 -8.50 28.73 -5.02
N PHE A 126 -8.07 27.99 -4.00
CA PHE A 126 -6.65 27.81 -3.74
C PHE A 126 -6.02 26.76 -4.67
N LYS A 127 -4.84 27.07 -5.23
CA LYS A 127 -4.06 26.14 -6.04
C LYS A 127 -3.10 25.33 -5.17
N THR A 128 -3.11 24.02 -5.35
CA THR A 128 -2.30 23.09 -4.54
C THR A 128 -2.04 21.78 -5.28
N GLY A 129 -1.07 20.99 -4.82
CA GLY A 129 -0.84 19.62 -5.28
C GLY A 129 -1.93 18.63 -4.85
N TRP A 130 -2.00 17.49 -5.55
CA TRP A 130 -3.06 16.48 -5.39
C TRP A 130 -3.27 16.02 -3.93
N TRP A 131 -2.20 15.83 -3.15
CA TRP A 131 -2.33 15.32 -1.78
C TRP A 131 -3.12 16.31 -0.91
N TRP A 132 -2.82 17.60 -1.02
CA TRP A 132 -3.59 18.62 -0.32
C TRP A 132 -5.02 18.74 -0.87
N ALA A 133 -5.21 18.63 -2.18
CA ALA A 133 -6.54 18.73 -2.79
C ALA A 133 -7.48 17.60 -2.36
N ASP A 134 -6.99 16.35 -2.36
CA ASP A 134 -7.83 15.16 -2.16
C ASP A 134 -7.77 14.57 -0.74
N ILE A 135 -6.70 14.85 0.03
CA ILE A 135 -6.49 14.32 1.38
C ILE A 135 -6.40 15.44 2.41
N GLY A 136 -5.42 16.35 2.27
CA GLY A 136 -5.10 17.36 3.28
C GLY A 136 -6.26 18.30 3.60
N GLN A 137 -6.74 19.08 2.63
CA GLN A 137 -7.87 19.99 2.84
C GLN A 137 -9.15 19.24 3.24
N PRO A 138 -9.56 18.16 2.53
CA PRO A 138 -10.75 17.41 2.89
C PRO A 138 -10.74 16.87 4.32
N GLN A 139 -9.62 16.29 4.78
CA GLN A 139 -9.51 15.84 6.17
C GLN A 139 -9.62 17.01 7.16
N PHE A 140 -8.89 18.11 6.93
CA PHE A 140 -8.81 19.19 7.91
C PHE A 140 -10.15 19.93 8.04
N LEU A 141 -10.82 20.19 6.91
CA LEU A 141 -12.14 20.81 6.88
C LEU A 141 -13.20 19.86 7.46
N GLY A 142 -13.12 18.57 7.14
CA GLY A 142 -13.98 17.55 7.71
C GLY A 142 -13.87 17.47 9.22
N GLU A 143 -12.66 17.51 9.78
CA GLU A 143 -12.45 17.55 11.23
C GLU A 143 -13.12 18.76 11.89
N VAL A 144 -12.94 19.96 11.33
CA VAL A 144 -13.57 21.19 11.86
C VAL A 144 -15.09 21.10 11.78
N ALA A 145 -15.61 20.66 10.63
CA ALA A 145 -17.05 20.52 10.42
C ALA A 145 -17.67 19.48 11.37
N LEU A 146 -17.00 18.34 11.58
CA LEU A 146 -17.44 17.32 12.53
C LEU A 146 -17.34 17.80 13.97
N MET A 147 -16.36 18.63 14.34
CA MET A 147 -16.28 19.24 15.67
C MET A 147 -17.46 20.18 15.94
N LEU A 148 -17.82 21.02 14.96
CA LEU A 148 -18.96 21.94 15.05
C LEU A 148 -20.31 21.23 15.03
N GLY A 149 -20.40 20.08 14.35
CA GLY A 149 -21.63 19.28 14.27
C GLY A 149 -22.82 20.12 13.79
N ASP A 150 -23.89 20.12 14.57
CA ASP A 150 -25.13 20.83 14.22
C ASP A 150 -25.10 22.35 14.30
N LEU A 151 -24.03 22.93 14.86
CA LEU A 151 -23.81 24.38 14.79
C LEU A 151 -23.37 24.85 13.39
N LEU A 152 -22.80 23.96 12.56
CA LEU A 152 -22.39 24.32 11.21
C LEU A 152 -23.63 24.43 10.30
N PRO A 153 -23.86 25.58 9.64
CA PRO A 153 -24.97 25.75 8.71
C PRO A 153 -24.97 24.68 7.63
N MET A 154 -26.16 24.17 7.29
CA MET A 154 -26.33 23.07 6.33
C MET A 154 -25.61 23.33 5.00
N GLU A 155 -25.67 24.56 4.49
CA GLU A 155 -24.97 24.95 3.26
C GLU A 155 -23.46 24.76 3.36
N GLN A 156 -22.83 25.22 4.46
CA GLN A 156 -21.39 25.06 4.65
C GLN A 156 -21.00 23.60 4.92
N ARG A 157 -21.88 22.84 5.59
CA ARG A 157 -21.73 21.41 5.76
C ARG A 157 -21.71 20.71 4.39
N PHE A 158 -22.62 21.08 3.49
CA PHE A 158 -22.69 20.55 2.14
C PHE A 158 -21.49 20.98 1.29
N GLN A 159 -21.08 22.25 1.33
CA GLN A 159 -19.87 22.73 0.65
C GLN A 159 -18.62 21.96 1.09
N THR A 160 -18.48 21.71 2.39
CA THR A 160 -17.40 20.90 2.95
C THR A 160 -17.47 19.45 2.48
N ALA A 161 -18.66 18.85 2.41
CA ALA A 161 -18.83 17.51 1.88
C ALA A 161 -18.53 17.43 0.37
N MET A 162 -18.82 18.48 -0.39
CA MET A 162 -18.66 18.51 -1.84
C MET A 162 -17.23 18.65 -2.32
N ILE A 163 -16.27 19.02 -1.47
CA ILE A 163 -14.84 18.94 -1.80
C ILE A 163 -14.24 17.56 -1.54
N MET A 164 -14.93 16.70 -0.79
CA MET A 164 -14.46 15.36 -0.42
C MET A 164 -14.76 14.36 -1.54
N SER A 165 -13.99 13.27 -1.63
CA SER A 165 -14.32 12.15 -2.52
C SER A 165 -15.65 11.49 -2.11
N ASP A 166 -16.43 11.02 -3.08
CA ASP A 166 -17.60 10.14 -2.89
C ASP A 166 -17.28 8.67 -3.19
N THR A 167 -16.08 8.39 -3.67
CA THR A 167 -15.72 7.05 -4.14
C THR A 167 -14.58 6.49 -3.28
N PRO A 168 -14.83 5.39 -2.53
CA PRO A 168 -13.83 4.73 -1.71
C PRO A 168 -12.52 4.48 -2.46
N GLY A 169 -11.41 4.94 -1.89
CA GLY A 169 -10.07 4.76 -2.45
C GLY A 169 -9.78 5.49 -3.77
N VAL A 170 -10.62 6.41 -4.23
CA VAL A 170 -10.44 7.15 -5.49
C VAL A 170 -10.28 8.65 -5.23
N ARG A 171 -9.28 9.27 -5.86
CA ARG A 171 -9.05 10.71 -5.81
C ARG A 171 -10.15 11.46 -6.53
N LYS A 172 -10.58 12.58 -5.97
CA LYS A 172 -11.63 13.41 -6.55
C LYS A 172 -11.12 14.28 -7.70
N SER A 173 -9.89 14.77 -7.57
CA SER A 173 -9.31 15.73 -8.53
C SER A 173 -9.11 15.12 -9.93
N ASP A 174 -8.82 13.83 -10.02
CA ASP A 174 -8.45 13.17 -11.27
C ASP A 174 -8.97 11.74 -11.45
N ASN A 175 -9.84 11.26 -10.54
CA ASN A 175 -10.40 9.90 -10.56
C ASN A 175 -9.35 8.77 -10.53
N ALA A 176 -8.13 9.02 -10.07
CA ALA A 176 -7.13 7.98 -9.94
C ALA A 176 -7.39 7.08 -8.72
N GLU A 177 -7.23 5.77 -8.89
CA GLU A 177 -7.25 4.80 -7.79
C GLU A 177 -6.02 4.95 -6.88
N THR A 178 -6.22 4.71 -5.59
CA THR A 178 -5.17 4.77 -4.57
C THR A 178 -5.00 3.43 -3.84
N THR A 179 -3.80 3.21 -3.32
CA THR A 179 -3.40 2.01 -2.57
C THR A 179 -2.77 2.38 -1.22
N GLY A 180 -2.63 1.39 -0.32
CA GLY A 180 -1.92 1.55 0.95
C GLY A 180 -2.44 2.69 1.84
N GLY A 181 -1.52 3.51 2.36
CA GLY A 181 -1.83 4.66 3.23
C GLY A 181 -2.73 5.70 2.55
N ASN A 182 -2.49 6.01 1.27
CA ASN A 182 -3.31 6.97 0.51
C ASN A 182 -4.76 6.49 0.40
N ARG A 183 -4.97 5.19 0.14
CA ARG A 183 -6.31 4.60 0.12
C ARG A 183 -7.01 4.73 1.46
N SER A 184 -6.26 4.53 2.54
CA SER A 184 -6.79 4.66 3.90
C SER A 184 -7.19 6.10 4.22
N ASP A 185 -6.38 7.08 3.81
CA ASP A 185 -6.66 8.51 3.98
C ASP A 185 -7.88 8.97 3.17
N ILE A 186 -8.02 8.49 1.92
CA ILE A 186 -9.19 8.78 1.07
C ILE A 186 -10.44 8.16 1.67
N ASN A 187 -10.39 6.91 2.16
CA ASN A 187 -11.54 6.30 2.82
C ASN A 187 -11.97 7.07 4.07
N LEU A 188 -11.02 7.58 4.86
CA LEU A 188 -11.34 8.45 6.00
C LEU A 188 -12.08 9.72 5.55
N VAL A 189 -11.67 10.32 4.43
CA VAL A 189 -12.36 11.47 3.81
C VAL A 189 -13.78 11.10 3.35
N VAL A 190 -13.97 9.94 2.73
CA VAL A 190 -15.31 9.46 2.33
C VAL A 190 -16.20 9.19 3.55
N ILE A 191 -15.63 8.66 4.64
CA ILE A 191 -16.35 8.52 5.92
C ILE A 191 -16.78 9.89 6.44
N TYR A 192 -15.89 10.89 6.46
CA TYR A 192 -16.25 12.26 6.87
C TYR A 192 -17.37 12.84 6.01
N ARG A 193 -17.31 12.66 4.69
CA ARG A 193 -18.38 13.07 3.77
C ARG A 193 -19.70 12.41 4.15
N GLY A 194 -19.69 11.10 4.35
CA GLY A 194 -20.85 10.32 4.75
C GLY A 194 -21.45 10.78 6.08
N LEU A 195 -20.62 11.08 7.07
CA LEU A 195 -21.06 11.64 8.36
C LEU A 195 -21.66 13.04 8.21
N LEU A 196 -21.08 13.91 7.38
CA LEU A 196 -21.57 15.29 7.20
C LEU A 196 -22.92 15.34 6.48
N ILE A 197 -23.19 14.43 5.53
CA ILE A 197 -24.46 14.39 4.78
C ILE A 197 -25.41 13.27 5.24
N HIS A 198 -25.09 12.61 6.35
CA HIS A 198 -25.83 11.47 6.91
C HIS A 198 -26.09 10.34 5.89
N SER A 199 -25.08 10.01 5.06
CA SER A 199 -25.14 8.93 4.08
C SER A 199 -24.58 7.63 4.63
N LYS A 200 -25.49 6.70 4.99
CA LYS A 200 -25.10 5.35 5.47
C LYS A 200 -24.34 4.56 4.41
N SER A 201 -24.71 4.73 3.14
CA SER A 201 -24.08 4.02 2.03
C SER A 201 -22.62 4.44 1.84
N LEU A 202 -22.31 5.74 1.94
CA LEU A 202 -20.93 6.24 1.83
C LEU A 202 -20.08 5.77 3.00
N VAL A 203 -20.58 5.89 4.24
CA VAL A 203 -19.85 5.40 5.43
C VAL A 203 -19.60 3.90 5.32
N GLY A 204 -20.65 3.12 5.04
CA GLY A 204 -20.55 1.67 4.92
C GLY A 204 -19.62 1.22 3.80
N ALA A 205 -19.65 1.88 2.63
CA ALA A 205 -18.78 1.53 1.50
C ALA A 205 -17.30 1.81 1.80
N ALA A 206 -16.98 2.96 2.40
CA ALA A 206 -15.60 3.30 2.75
C ALA A 206 -15.05 2.44 3.90
N VAL A 207 -15.86 2.16 4.92
CA VAL A 207 -15.51 1.24 6.00
C VAL A 207 -15.26 -0.16 5.44
N LYS A 208 -16.15 -0.65 4.55
CA LYS A 208 -16.00 -1.97 3.94
C LYS A 208 -14.76 -2.06 3.06
N ASP A 209 -14.44 -1.00 2.32
CA ASP A 209 -13.22 -0.94 1.50
C ASP A 209 -11.96 -1.07 2.36
N MET A 210 -11.89 -0.36 3.50
CA MET A 210 -10.77 -0.52 4.45
C MET A 210 -10.72 -1.92 5.07
N GLU A 211 -11.87 -2.45 5.51
CA GLU A 211 -11.97 -3.80 6.07
C GLU A 211 -11.45 -4.87 5.07
N ASN A 212 -11.75 -4.71 3.78
CA ASN A 212 -11.30 -5.64 2.73
C ASN A 212 -9.77 -5.67 2.55
N THR A 213 -9.05 -4.68 3.06
CA THR A 213 -7.57 -4.69 3.10
C THR A 213 -7.01 -5.58 4.21
N VAL A 214 -7.81 -5.92 5.23
CA VAL A 214 -7.42 -6.76 6.35
C VAL A 214 -7.52 -8.23 5.95
N LYS A 215 -6.46 -8.75 5.34
CA LYS A 215 -6.36 -10.15 4.95
C LYS A 215 -4.93 -10.64 4.94
N LEU A 216 -4.76 -11.94 5.22
CA LEU A 216 -3.51 -12.63 4.94
C LEU A 216 -3.33 -12.77 3.43
N THR A 217 -2.12 -12.60 2.94
CA THR A 217 -1.79 -12.61 1.51
C THR A 217 -0.46 -13.31 1.25
N ASN A 218 -0.22 -13.65 -0.02
CA ASN A 218 1.06 -14.13 -0.52
C ASN A 218 1.86 -13.05 -1.28
N GLY A 219 1.24 -11.90 -1.55
CA GLY A 219 1.89 -10.72 -2.14
C GLY A 219 2.17 -9.64 -1.09
N GLU A 220 2.04 -8.37 -1.45
CA GLU A 220 2.12 -7.26 -0.50
C GLU A 220 0.98 -7.28 0.52
N GLY A 221 1.25 -6.86 1.75
CA GLY A 221 0.33 -6.87 2.88
C GLY A 221 0.76 -7.79 4.03
N ILE A 222 -0.21 -8.24 4.83
CA ILE A 222 0.05 -9.12 5.99
C ILE A 222 0.32 -10.54 5.52
N GLN A 223 1.45 -11.09 5.91
CA GLN A 223 1.84 -12.47 5.60
C GLN A 223 1.29 -13.44 6.65
N ALA A 224 1.26 -14.74 6.34
CA ALA A 224 0.75 -15.78 7.24
C ALA A 224 1.51 -15.91 8.57
N ASP A 225 2.78 -15.49 8.62
CA ASP A 225 3.59 -15.42 9.84
C ASP A 225 3.41 -14.13 10.65
N TYR A 226 2.47 -13.27 10.21
CA TYR A 226 2.15 -11.94 10.73
C TYR A 226 3.25 -10.89 10.55
N SER A 227 4.20 -11.11 9.65
CA SER A 227 5.03 -10.03 9.10
C SER A 227 4.26 -9.21 8.04
N PHE A 228 4.79 -8.04 7.65
CA PHE A 228 4.20 -7.21 6.60
C PHE A 228 5.17 -6.99 5.44
N HIS A 229 4.69 -7.14 4.20
CA HIS A 229 5.46 -6.89 2.98
C HIS A 229 4.96 -5.68 2.20
N GLN A 230 5.86 -4.87 1.65
CA GLN A 230 5.55 -3.78 0.74
C GLN A 230 6.73 -3.52 -0.21
N HIS A 231 6.46 -3.07 -1.43
CA HIS A 231 7.38 -2.98 -2.55
C HIS A 231 7.91 -4.36 -2.95
N GLY A 232 6.96 -5.25 -3.22
CA GLY A 232 7.21 -6.68 -3.40
C GLY A 232 7.45 -7.40 -2.05
N ALA A 233 8.22 -8.49 -2.08
CA ALA A 233 8.44 -9.37 -0.94
C ALA A 233 9.50 -8.83 0.05
N GLN A 234 9.40 -7.55 0.43
CA GLN A 234 10.31 -6.87 1.33
C GLN A 234 9.69 -6.72 2.73
N LEU A 235 10.40 -7.14 3.78
CA LEU A 235 9.98 -6.93 5.17
C LEU A 235 9.88 -5.43 5.50
N TYR A 236 8.65 -4.97 5.81
CA TYR A 236 8.32 -3.56 6.01
C TYR A 236 7.31 -3.30 7.16
N SER A 237 7.30 -4.19 8.16
CA SER A 237 6.37 -4.14 9.30
C SER A 237 6.42 -2.84 10.12
N ALA A 238 7.59 -2.21 10.26
CA ALA A 238 7.76 -0.96 10.99
C ALA A 238 7.94 0.26 10.06
N GLY A 239 7.33 0.19 8.88
CA GLY A 239 7.19 1.33 7.97
C GLY A 239 5.82 1.33 7.32
N TYR A 240 5.67 0.76 6.12
CA TYR A 240 4.35 0.70 5.49
C TYR A 240 3.34 -0.12 6.29
N GLY A 241 3.77 -1.21 6.94
CA GLY A 241 2.92 -1.99 7.83
C GLY A 241 2.40 -1.18 9.01
N GLU A 242 3.25 -0.34 9.61
CA GLU A 242 2.91 0.57 10.70
C GLU A 242 1.87 1.61 10.26
N VAL A 243 2.07 2.23 9.09
CA VAL A 243 1.16 3.24 8.52
C VAL A 243 -0.22 2.62 8.24
N TRP A 244 -0.25 1.48 7.55
CA TRP A 244 -1.48 0.79 7.20
C TRP A 244 -2.24 0.30 8.43
N PHE A 245 -1.55 -0.41 9.34
CA PHE A 245 -2.14 -0.98 10.54
C PHE A 245 -2.78 0.11 11.37
N GLY A 246 -2.06 1.22 11.48
CA GLY A 246 -2.54 2.34 12.19
C GLY A 246 -3.89 2.87 11.66
N ALA A 247 -3.92 3.27 10.39
CA ALA A 247 -5.12 3.86 9.81
C ALA A 247 -6.34 2.92 9.94
N THR A 248 -6.10 1.63 9.70
CA THR A 248 -7.13 0.59 9.71
C THR A 248 -7.64 0.29 11.12
N LEU A 249 -6.75 0.11 12.09
CA LEU A 249 -7.11 -0.13 13.50
C LEU A 249 -7.94 1.02 14.06
N ARG A 250 -7.58 2.27 13.71
CA ARG A 250 -8.31 3.46 14.15
C ARG A 250 -9.76 3.44 13.67
N VAL A 251 -9.98 3.14 12.39
CA VAL A 251 -11.35 3.06 11.85
C VAL A 251 -12.10 1.90 12.46
N ALA A 252 -11.51 0.71 12.55
CA ALA A 252 -12.12 -0.45 13.20
C ALA A 252 -12.57 -0.14 14.63
N TYR A 253 -11.72 0.54 15.41
CA TYR A 253 -12.04 0.98 16.75
C TYR A 253 -13.18 2.02 16.78
N MET A 254 -13.21 2.98 15.86
CA MET A 254 -14.24 4.04 15.83
C MET A 254 -15.66 3.51 15.56
N VAL A 255 -15.77 2.44 14.78
CA VAL A 255 -17.07 1.86 14.36
C VAL A 255 -17.45 0.60 15.13
N ARG A 256 -16.67 0.19 16.14
CA ARG A 256 -16.82 -1.08 16.87
C ARG A 256 -18.22 -1.32 17.47
N ASP A 257 -18.90 -0.25 17.87
CA ASP A 257 -20.20 -0.28 18.54
C ASP A 257 -21.37 0.05 17.59
N THR A 258 -21.16 -0.04 16.26
CA THR A 258 -22.17 0.26 15.24
C THR A 258 -22.42 -0.92 14.29
N GLU A 259 -23.37 -0.77 13.36
CA GLU A 259 -23.57 -1.72 12.26
C GLU A 259 -22.37 -1.85 11.32
N TRP A 260 -21.49 -0.84 11.26
CA TRP A 260 -20.29 -0.84 10.42
C TRP A 260 -19.08 -1.50 11.10
N ARG A 261 -19.26 -2.12 12.28
CA ARG A 261 -18.18 -2.85 12.95
C ARG A 261 -17.53 -3.85 12.02
N PHE A 262 -16.21 -3.95 12.11
CA PHE A 262 -15.45 -4.96 11.38
C PHE A 262 -15.91 -6.35 11.86
N SER A 263 -15.86 -7.34 10.98
CA SER A 263 -16.12 -8.72 11.38
C SER A 263 -15.08 -9.19 12.40
N GLN A 264 -15.45 -10.16 13.24
CA GLN A 264 -14.53 -10.70 14.24
C GLN A 264 -13.25 -11.26 13.59
N GLU A 265 -13.37 -11.94 12.46
CA GLU A 265 -12.21 -12.44 11.69
C GLU A 265 -11.21 -11.32 11.36
N LYS A 266 -11.71 -10.13 10.97
CA LYS A 266 -10.88 -8.99 10.60
C LYS A 266 -10.27 -8.33 11.85
N ALA A 267 -11.02 -8.24 12.94
CA ALA A 267 -10.49 -7.83 14.23
C ALA A 267 -9.36 -8.77 14.71
N ASP A 268 -9.53 -10.08 14.58
CA ASP A 268 -8.55 -11.08 14.97
C ASP A 268 -7.27 -10.97 14.13
N ILE A 269 -7.38 -10.74 12.82
CA ILE A 269 -6.21 -10.52 11.95
C ILE A 269 -5.43 -9.26 12.38
N LEU A 270 -6.11 -8.15 12.69
CA LEU A 270 -5.46 -6.94 13.20
C LEU A 270 -4.76 -7.20 14.53
N THR A 271 -5.43 -7.90 15.44
CA THR A 271 -4.88 -8.26 16.75
C THR A 271 -3.66 -9.17 16.62
N ASN A 272 -3.71 -10.20 15.78
CA ASN A 272 -2.60 -11.13 15.57
C ASN A 272 -1.44 -10.46 14.85
N PHE A 273 -1.69 -9.60 13.85
CA PHE A 273 -0.64 -8.79 13.25
C PHE A 273 0.13 -7.98 14.30
N PHE A 274 -0.58 -7.41 15.27
CA PHE A 274 0.04 -6.58 16.30
C PHE A 274 0.73 -7.39 17.41
N LEU A 275 0.04 -8.36 18.01
CA LEU A 275 0.53 -9.12 19.17
C LEU A 275 1.43 -10.28 18.79
N ASP A 276 1.20 -10.92 17.64
CA ASP A 276 1.99 -12.06 17.19
C ASP A 276 3.01 -11.67 16.11
N GLY A 277 2.82 -10.55 15.41
CA GLY A 277 3.79 -9.98 14.49
C GLY A 277 4.62 -8.87 15.12
N TRP A 278 4.04 -7.67 15.20
CA TRP A 278 4.73 -6.42 15.50
C TRP A 278 5.39 -6.40 16.90
N ARG A 279 4.74 -6.96 17.92
CA ARG A 279 5.28 -7.12 19.30
C ARG A 279 6.58 -7.93 19.33
N TRP A 280 6.76 -8.87 18.40
CA TRP A 280 7.97 -9.70 18.28
C TRP A 280 9.13 -8.98 17.58
N MET A 281 8.97 -7.74 17.09
CA MET A 281 10.00 -7.04 16.31
C MET A 281 10.64 -5.88 17.09
N LYS A 282 10.54 -5.87 18.42
CA LYS A 282 10.70 -4.63 19.18
C LYS A 282 11.08 -4.84 20.65
N ARG A 283 11.74 -3.85 21.25
CA ARG A 283 12.04 -3.76 22.69
C ARG A 283 11.61 -2.41 23.27
N GLY A 284 10.85 -2.41 24.36
CA GLY A 284 10.32 -1.18 24.95
C GLY A 284 9.58 -0.35 23.90
N SER A 285 9.98 0.90 23.70
CA SER A 285 9.43 1.75 22.64
C SER A 285 10.15 1.63 21.30
N ARG A 286 11.20 0.81 21.15
CA ARG A 286 12.00 0.71 19.92
C ARG A 286 11.74 -0.51 19.07
N LEU A 287 11.72 -0.32 17.75
CA LEU A 287 11.59 -1.36 16.74
C LEU A 287 12.96 -1.72 16.16
N ASP A 288 13.09 -2.97 15.73
CA ASP A 288 14.24 -3.41 14.96
C ASP A 288 14.38 -2.56 13.69
N TYR A 289 15.53 -1.91 13.52
CA TYR A 289 15.83 -1.14 12.30
C TYR A 289 15.74 -1.97 11.03
N ASN A 290 15.90 -3.29 11.14
CA ASN A 290 15.75 -4.24 10.05
C ASN A 290 14.32 -4.27 9.50
N THR A 291 13.34 -3.67 10.17
CA THR A 291 11.93 -3.70 9.76
C THR A 291 11.42 -2.36 9.18
N TRP A 292 12.31 -1.35 9.08
CA TRP A 292 12.00 0.01 8.63
C TRP A 292 12.09 0.26 7.11
N GLY A 293 12.60 -0.71 6.35
CA GLY A 293 12.97 -0.51 4.93
C GLY A 293 13.94 0.68 4.79
N ARG A 294 13.69 1.59 3.84
CA ARG A 294 14.52 2.80 3.65
C ARG A 294 14.46 3.82 4.80
N GLY A 295 13.47 3.66 5.70
CA GLY A 295 13.22 4.55 6.83
C GLY A 295 14.34 4.61 7.88
N ILE A 296 15.28 3.65 7.86
CA ILE A 296 16.50 3.65 8.68
C ILE A 296 17.37 4.90 8.50
N SER A 297 17.30 5.53 7.33
CA SER A 297 18.07 6.74 7.01
C SER A 297 17.45 8.05 7.55
N ARG A 298 16.32 7.97 8.26
CA ARG A 298 15.61 9.13 8.82
C ARG A 298 16.02 9.37 10.27
N SER A 299 16.26 10.62 10.62
CA SER A 299 16.48 11.00 12.03
C SER A 299 15.23 10.71 12.86
N LYS A 300 15.42 10.01 13.97
CA LYS A 300 14.35 9.71 14.92
C LYS A 300 14.29 10.83 15.98
N PRO A 301 13.10 11.20 16.46
CA PRO A 301 12.98 12.14 17.58
C PRO A 301 13.60 11.54 18.85
N GLU A 302 13.84 12.41 19.84
CA GLU A 302 14.29 12.00 21.17
C GLU A 302 13.40 10.89 21.74
N LEU A 303 14.05 9.97 22.44
CA LEU A 303 13.45 8.79 23.04
C LEU A 303 12.38 9.16 24.09
N THR A 304 11.11 9.08 23.73
CA THR A 304 9.98 9.05 24.68
C THR A 304 9.35 7.66 24.68
N PRO A 305 8.66 7.23 25.76
CA PRO A 305 8.02 5.90 25.82
C PRO A 305 7.04 5.61 24.67
N LEU A 306 6.52 6.64 23.99
CA LEU A 306 5.60 6.51 22.86
C LEU A 306 6.23 6.87 21.50
N ALA A 307 7.55 7.13 21.44
CA ALA A 307 8.20 7.76 20.27
C ALA A 307 8.18 6.93 18.97
N GLU A 308 8.06 5.60 19.05
CA GLU A 308 7.94 4.71 17.88
C GLU A 308 6.71 3.79 17.95
N LEU A 309 5.68 4.18 18.70
CA LEU A 309 4.36 3.64 18.41
C LEU A 309 3.87 4.23 17.09
N PRO A 310 3.05 3.50 16.31
CA PRO A 310 2.40 4.04 15.13
C PRO A 310 1.77 5.40 15.48
N PRO A 311 1.90 6.45 14.65
CA PRO A 311 1.46 7.80 14.97
C PRO A 311 -0.07 7.90 15.02
N LEU A 312 -0.67 7.36 16.09
CA LEU A 312 -2.10 7.30 16.33
C LEU A 312 -2.35 7.26 17.82
N LYS A 313 -2.50 8.45 18.40
CA LYS A 313 -3.26 8.58 19.63
C LYS A 313 -4.68 9.00 19.24
N PRO A 314 -5.65 8.08 19.13
CA PRO A 314 -7.04 8.48 19.12
C PRO A 314 -7.47 8.70 20.57
N SER A 315 -7.25 9.91 21.06
CA SER A 315 -7.81 10.45 22.31
C SER A 315 -7.44 9.80 23.64
N ASN A 316 -7.34 10.61 24.69
CA ASN A 316 -7.32 10.16 26.10
C ASN A 316 -6.22 9.14 26.47
N ASN A 317 -5.01 9.21 25.90
CA ASN A 317 -3.97 8.18 26.09
C ASN A 317 -4.41 6.76 25.64
N ILE A 318 -5.41 6.64 24.75
CA ILE A 318 -5.78 5.35 24.13
C ILE A 318 -4.68 5.00 23.12
N THR A 319 -3.98 3.92 23.41
CA THR A 319 -2.92 3.32 22.59
C THR A 319 -3.49 2.26 21.65
N GLN A 320 -2.68 1.79 20.70
CA GLN A 320 -3.04 0.64 19.86
C GLN A 320 -3.38 -0.59 20.69
N MET A 321 -2.70 -0.78 21.81
CA MET A 321 -2.99 -1.85 22.77
C MET A 321 -4.39 -1.73 23.37
N ASP A 322 -4.84 -0.51 23.69
CA ASP A 322 -6.20 -0.30 24.22
C ASP A 322 -7.26 -0.56 23.14
N MET A 323 -6.99 -0.19 21.89
CA MET A 323 -7.88 -0.48 20.76
C MET A 323 -7.97 -1.98 20.50
N VAL A 324 -6.84 -2.67 20.48
CA VAL A 324 -6.78 -4.14 20.36
C VAL A 324 -7.52 -4.81 21.52
N ALA A 325 -7.32 -4.34 22.76
CA ALA A 325 -8.05 -4.86 23.92
C ALA A 325 -9.57 -4.66 23.83
N ALA A 326 -10.02 -3.58 23.18
CA ALA A 326 -11.44 -3.31 22.98
C ALA A 326 -12.05 -4.13 21.82
N LEU A 327 -11.30 -4.34 20.73
CA LEU A 327 -11.74 -5.11 19.58
C LEU A 327 -11.70 -6.63 19.82
N THR A 328 -10.79 -7.08 20.69
CA THR A 328 -10.54 -8.50 20.98
C THR A 328 -10.39 -8.68 22.51
N PRO A 329 -11.49 -8.60 23.29
CA PRO A 329 -11.45 -8.63 24.76
C PRO A 329 -10.75 -9.87 25.36
N GLU A 330 -10.80 -11.00 24.67
CA GLU A 330 -10.14 -12.25 25.05
C GLU A 330 -8.61 -12.16 25.05
N ARG A 331 -8.02 -11.22 24.30
CA ARG A 331 -6.57 -10.93 24.28
C ARG A 331 -6.20 -9.62 24.98
N ALA A 332 -7.15 -8.98 25.68
CA ALA A 332 -6.91 -7.71 26.37
C ALA A 332 -5.74 -7.79 27.37
N ALA A 333 -5.59 -8.89 28.10
CA ALA A 333 -4.50 -9.06 29.06
C ALA A 333 -3.11 -9.01 28.39
N GLU A 334 -2.96 -9.64 27.22
CA GLU A 334 -1.73 -9.59 26.43
C GLU A 334 -1.44 -8.18 25.92
N ALA A 335 -2.46 -7.49 25.39
CA ALA A 335 -2.32 -6.13 24.90
C ALA A 335 -1.92 -5.17 26.03
N MET A 336 -2.50 -5.31 27.23
CA MET A 336 -2.17 -4.48 28.38
C MET A 336 -0.78 -4.78 28.96
N ALA A 337 -0.35 -6.04 28.96
CA ALA A 337 1.04 -6.38 29.31
C ALA A 337 2.03 -5.74 28.32
N PHE A 338 1.70 -5.79 27.03
CA PHE A 338 2.49 -5.12 26.00
C PHE A 338 2.48 -3.59 26.16
N LYS A 339 1.35 -2.98 26.54
CA LYS A 339 1.29 -1.56 26.89
C LYS A 339 2.23 -1.21 28.03
N ALA A 340 2.24 -2.01 29.09
CA ALA A 340 3.16 -1.81 30.21
C ALA A 340 4.63 -1.91 29.76
N HIS A 341 4.95 -2.84 28.87
CA HIS A 341 6.30 -2.96 28.29
C HIS A 341 6.75 -1.72 27.51
N VAL A 342 5.87 -1.18 26.67
CA VAL A 342 6.18 -0.02 25.83
C VAL A 342 6.26 1.27 26.66
N THR A 343 5.35 1.43 27.63
CA THR A 343 5.20 2.67 28.42
C THR A 343 5.98 2.69 29.73
N GLY A 344 6.47 1.53 30.18
CA GLY A 344 7.21 1.37 31.41
C GLY A 344 8.61 1.98 31.35
N ALA A 345 9.37 1.81 32.44
CA ALA A 345 10.78 2.18 32.43
C ALA A 345 11.50 1.47 31.28
N ARG A 346 12.45 2.16 30.63
CA ARG A 346 13.22 1.64 29.49
C ARG A 346 13.90 0.29 29.77
N HIS A 347 14.05 -0.08 31.05
CA HIS A 347 14.66 -1.33 31.50
C HIS A 347 13.71 -2.17 32.35
N GLY A 348 13.73 -3.48 32.12
CA GLY A 348 13.25 -4.49 33.07
C GLY A 348 11.74 -4.75 33.10
N VAL A 349 10.95 -4.13 32.22
CA VAL A 349 9.54 -4.53 32.04
C VAL A 349 9.50 -5.61 30.96
N PRO A 350 9.03 -6.84 31.24
CA PRO A 350 8.88 -7.88 30.23
C PRO A 350 7.86 -7.50 29.15
N SER A 351 8.09 -7.93 27.91
CA SER A 351 7.12 -7.79 26.81
C SER A 351 5.93 -8.74 26.91
N GLY A 352 5.97 -9.68 27.86
CA GLY A 352 5.12 -10.87 27.89
C GLY A 352 5.58 -11.96 26.93
N LEU A 353 6.69 -11.76 26.22
CA LEU A 353 7.31 -12.73 25.33
C LEU A 353 8.69 -13.13 25.86
N ASN A 354 8.93 -14.42 25.95
CA ASN A 354 10.25 -14.98 26.22
C ASN A 354 10.41 -16.23 25.37
N GLY A 355 11.24 -16.15 24.33
CA GLY A 355 11.35 -17.22 23.36
C GLY A 355 11.90 -16.77 22.02
N PHE A 356 11.84 -17.67 21.04
CA PHE A 356 12.33 -17.43 19.69
C PHE A 356 11.20 -17.55 18.69
N LYS A 357 11.17 -16.69 17.67
CA LYS A 357 10.23 -16.75 16.56
C LYS A 357 10.98 -16.66 15.24
N HIS A 358 10.59 -17.50 14.28
CA HIS A 358 11.01 -17.41 12.89
C HIS A 358 9.83 -16.93 12.03
N PHE A 359 10.03 -15.87 11.27
CA PHE A 359 9.09 -15.33 10.27
C PHE A 359 9.47 -15.91 8.90
N TRP A 360 8.95 -17.09 8.60
CA TRP A 360 9.32 -17.88 7.43
C TRP A 360 8.98 -17.23 6.09
N ARG A 361 8.03 -16.28 6.06
CA ARG A 361 7.70 -15.50 4.85
C ARG A 361 8.66 -14.33 4.64
N SER A 362 9.38 -13.91 5.67
CA SER A 362 10.18 -12.68 5.67
C SER A 362 11.69 -12.87 5.78
N ASP A 363 12.18 -14.11 5.83
CA ASP A 363 13.59 -14.43 6.09
C ASP A 363 14.13 -13.65 7.31
N TYR A 364 13.34 -13.65 8.38
CA TYR A 364 13.60 -12.86 9.58
C TYR A 364 13.35 -13.69 10.84
N SER A 365 14.17 -13.51 11.86
CA SER A 365 14.08 -14.25 13.11
C SER A 365 14.32 -13.34 14.30
N THR A 366 13.68 -13.66 15.42
CA THR A 366 13.73 -12.83 16.62
C THR A 366 13.83 -13.67 17.89
N LYS A 367 14.67 -13.24 18.82
CA LYS A 367 14.74 -13.74 20.19
C LYS A 367 14.26 -12.63 21.14
N MET A 368 13.23 -12.94 21.91
CA MET A 368 12.72 -12.12 23.00
C MET A 368 13.15 -12.70 24.34
N ALA A 369 13.55 -11.84 25.27
CA ALA A 369 13.73 -12.15 26.67
C ALA A 369 13.28 -10.96 27.54
N ASP A 370 13.26 -11.17 28.86
CA ASP A 370 12.82 -10.14 29.80
C ASP A 370 13.74 -8.92 29.79
N GLY A 371 15.05 -9.07 29.55
CA GLY A 371 16.02 -7.98 29.50
C GLY A 371 16.48 -7.55 28.12
N HIS A 372 16.31 -8.37 27.07
CA HIS A 372 16.83 -8.07 25.74
C HIS A 372 15.94 -8.54 24.58
N PHE A 373 16.25 -8.00 23.41
CA PHE A 373 15.72 -8.38 22.11
C PHE A 373 16.89 -8.61 21.14
N PHE A 374 16.80 -9.65 20.31
CA PHE A 374 17.76 -9.92 19.25
C PHE A 374 17.05 -10.24 17.92
N GLY A 375 17.15 -9.36 16.93
CA GLY A 375 16.62 -9.57 15.58
C GLY A 375 17.69 -10.00 14.58
N ILE A 376 17.33 -10.80 13.59
CA ILE A 376 18.21 -11.31 12.53
C ILE A 376 17.49 -11.19 11.19
N ARG A 377 17.95 -10.28 10.31
CA ARG A 377 17.42 -10.11 8.95
C ARG A 377 18.31 -10.80 7.92
N MET A 378 17.69 -11.64 7.11
CA MET A 378 18.32 -12.39 6.03
C MET A 378 17.60 -12.08 4.70
N ASN A 379 18.05 -12.75 3.65
CA ASN A 379 17.48 -12.63 2.32
C ASN A 379 17.69 -13.93 1.53
N SER A 380 16.73 -14.26 0.66
CA SER A 380 16.76 -15.42 -0.22
C SER A 380 16.22 -15.06 -1.61
N GLN A 381 16.08 -16.06 -2.49
CA GLN A 381 15.38 -15.92 -3.77
C GLN A 381 13.89 -15.52 -3.63
N ARG A 382 13.32 -15.58 -2.41
CA ARG A 382 11.89 -15.29 -2.15
C ARG A 382 11.63 -13.86 -1.68
N THR A 383 12.63 -13.21 -1.09
CA THR A 383 12.47 -11.93 -0.38
C THR A 383 13.36 -10.86 -0.99
N TYR A 384 13.09 -9.60 -0.68
CA TYR A 384 13.95 -8.47 -1.05
C TYR A 384 14.71 -7.97 0.18
N PRO A 385 16.01 -7.65 0.07
CA PRO A 385 16.74 -6.93 1.11
C PRO A 385 16.27 -5.48 1.18
N ASN A 386 16.86 -4.66 2.06
CA ASN A 386 16.45 -3.27 2.21
C ASN A 386 16.58 -2.50 0.90
N GLU A 387 15.55 -1.77 0.51
CA GLU A 387 15.57 -0.88 -0.66
C GLU A 387 16.32 0.43 -0.41
N SER A 388 16.72 1.09 -1.50
CA SER A 388 16.81 2.55 -1.55
C SER A 388 15.56 3.11 -2.25
N GLY A 389 15.32 4.42 -2.12
CA GLY A 389 14.19 5.05 -2.80
C GLY A 389 14.04 6.51 -2.40
N ASN A 390 13.67 7.38 -3.36
CA ASN A 390 13.56 8.82 -3.12
C ASN A 390 14.81 9.47 -2.49
N GLY A 391 16.00 8.94 -2.80
CA GLY A 391 17.26 9.40 -2.20
C GLY A 391 17.45 9.02 -0.73
N GLU A 392 16.68 8.07 -0.20
CA GLU A 392 16.79 7.52 1.15
C GLU A 392 17.55 6.17 1.15
N ASN A 393 18.18 5.83 2.28
CA ASN A 393 18.93 4.59 2.53
C ASN A 393 20.09 4.31 1.57
N LEU A 394 20.89 5.34 1.30
CA LEU A 394 21.93 5.30 0.26
C LEU A 394 23.10 4.34 0.53
N LEU A 395 23.28 3.86 1.76
CA LEU A 395 24.38 2.97 2.17
C LEU A 395 23.90 1.63 2.76
N GLY A 396 22.60 1.34 2.72
CA GLY A 396 21.99 0.21 3.43
C GLY A 396 22.08 -1.15 2.74
N TYR A 397 22.99 -1.34 1.79
CA TYR A 397 23.05 -2.53 0.93
C TYR A 397 23.15 -3.84 1.73
N TRP A 398 23.94 -3.83 2.79
CA TRP A 398 24.26 -5.03 3.57
C TRP A 398 23.19 -5.47 4.58
N LEU A 399 22.15 -4.67 4.80
CA LEU A 399 21.14 -4.92 5.85
C LEU A 399 20.34 -6.22 5.66
N GLY A 400 20.26 -6.76 4.44
CA GLY A 400 19.58 -8.02 4.16
C GLY A 400 20.43 -9.28 4.34
N PHE A 401 21.71 -9.17 4.70
CA PHE A 401 22.67 -10.27 4.58
C PHE A 401 23.15 -10.79 5.95
N GLY A 402 22.20 -11.05 6.84
CA GLY A 402 22.45 -11.50 8.21
C GLY A 402 22.66 -10.35 9.19
N SER A 403 21.99 -9.22 8.96
CA SER A 403 22.03 -8.06 9.85
C SER A 403 21.40 -8.41 11.20
N THR A 404 22.13 -8.17 12.29
CA THR A 404 21.66 -8.43 13.65
C THR A 404 21.35 -7.14 14.39
N PHE A 405 20.35 -7.17 15.27
CA PHE A 405 19.97 -6.02 16.10
C PHE A 405 19.81 -6.48 17.54
N LEU A 406 20.69 -6.03 18.43
CA LEU A 406 20.65 -6.36 19.86
C LEU A 406 20.25 -5.13 20.69
N GLU A 407 19.09 -5.21 21.33
CA GLU A 407 18.55 -4.10 22.11
C GLU A 407 18.16 -4.56 23.54
N GLN A 408 18.70 -3.88 24.55
CA GLN A 408 18.42 -4.09 25.97
C GLN A 408 17.80 -2.83 26.58
N ARG A 409 18.46 -1.69 26.34
CA ARG A 409 18.16 -0.36 26.87
C ARG A 409 17.13 0.39 26.04
N GLY A 410 17.04 0.10 24.76
CA GLY A 410 16.12 0.80 23.85
C GLY A 410 16.74 2.04 23.22
N ASP A 411 18.08 2.19 23.24
CA ASP A 411 18.76 3.34 22.64
C ASP A 411 20.17 3.05 22.11
N GLU A 412 20.58 1.79 22.07
CA GLU A 412 21.88 1.32 21.58
C GLU A 412 22.19 1.78 20.15
N TYR A 413 21.16 1.95 19.32
CA TYR A 413 21.28 2.40 17.93
C TYR A 413 20.63 3.77 17.68
N HIS A 414 20.25 4.50 18.73
CA HIS A 414 19.48 5.73 18.57
C HIS A 414 20.27 6.79 17.80
N ASN A 415 19.81 7.10 16.58
CA ASN A 415 20.43 8.08 15.67
C ASN A 415 21.94 7.82 15.40
N ILE A 416 22.37 6.56 15.43
CA ILE A 416 23.77 6.16 15.14
C ILE A 416 24.10 6.11 13.64
N PHE A 417 23.11 5.84 12.79
CA PHE A 417 23.24 5.63 11.34
C PHE A 417 24.05 6.71 10.55
N PRO A 418 23.97 8.01 10.86
CA PRO A 418 24.82 9.01 10.19
C PRO A 418 26.32 8.87 10.49
N VAL A 419 26.72 8.16 11.56
CA VAL A 419 28.14 7.93 11.92
C VAL A 419 28.58 6.47 11.77
N TRP A 420 27.67 5.57 11.41
CA TRP A 420 27.94 4.15 11.25
C TRP A 420 29.03 3.87 10.21
N ASN A 421 29.86 2.86 10.43
CA ASN A 421 30.62 2.27 9.34
C ASN A 421 29.73 1.23 8.66
N TRP A 422 29.17 1.58 7.49
CA TRP A 422 28.22 0.74 6.75
C TRP A 422 28.85 -0.51 6.11
N LYS A 423 30.17 -0.64 6.18
CA LYS A 423 30.92 -1.85 5.84
C LYS A 423 30.94 -2.88 6.97
N LEU A 424 30.60 -2.44 8.18
CA LEU A 424 30.60 -3.23 9.41
C LEU A 424 29.19 -3.27 10.02
N VAL A 425 28.18 -3.56 9.20
CA VAL A 425 26.80 -3.77 9.70
C VAL A 425 26.81 -4.98 10.65
N PRO A 426 26.28 -4.87 11.88
CA PRO A 426 26.23 -5.95 12.85
C PRO A 426 25.68 -7.24 12.26
N GLY A 427 26.31 -8.37 12.55
CA GLY A 427 25.93 -9.71 12.09
C GLY A 427 26.37 -10.07 10.67
N VAL A 428 26.60 -9.08 9.81
CA VAL A 428 26.89 -9.28 8.39
C VAL A 428 28.32 -9.81 8.19
N THR A 429 28.48 -10.69 7.19
CA THR A 429 29.78 -11.04 6.62
C THR A 429 29.91 -10.39 5.26
N ALA A 430 30.76 -9.37 5.13
CA ALA A 430 30.86 -8.56 3.92
C ALA A 430 32.30 -8.07 3.66
N PRO A 431 32.69 -7.87 2.39
CA PRO A 431 33.86 -7.08 2.05
C PRO A 431 33.72 -5.62 2.51
N GLU A 432 34.81 -4.88 2.61
CA GLU A 432 34.85 -3.44 2.95
C GLU A 432 34.30 -2.52 1.84
N TYR A 433 33.09 -2.84 1.39
CA TYR A 433 32.37 -2.24 0.28
C TYR A 433 31.13 -1.49 0.79
N GLU A 434 30.95 -0.25 0.35
CA GLU A 434 29.71 0.51 0.56
C GLU A 434 28.89 0.47 -0.74
N GLY A 435 27.76 -0.26 -0.70
CA GLY A 435 26.85 -0.38 -1.82
C GLY A 435 25.60 0.49 -1.68
N LEU A 436 25.03 0.87 -2.81
CA LEU A 436 23.67 1.40 -2.91
C LEU A 436 22.69 0.22 -3.08
N PRO A 437 21.71 0.02 -2.18
CA PRO A 437 20.63 -0.93 -2.44
C PRO A 437 19.79 -0.54 -3.65
N ASP A 438 19.20 -1.51 -4.34
CA ASP A 438 18.36 -1.21 -5.50
C ASP A 438 17.18 -0.30 -5.15
N ASP A 439 16.84 0.56 -6.10
CA ASP A 439 15.67 1.42 -6.03
C ASP A 439 14.41 0.54 -5.93
N TRP A 440 13.62 0.73 -4.87
CA TRP A 440 12.42 -0.03 -4.53
C TRP A 440 12.61 -1.54 -4.27
N GLY A 441 13.87 -2.00 -4.16
CA GLY A 441 14.22 -3.37 -3.81
C GLY A 441 14.03 -4.39 -4.94
N LYS A 442 14.79 -5.49 -4.87
CA LYS A 442 14.67 -6.65 -5.76
C LYS A 442 15.31 -7.90 -5.14
N VAL A 443 15.18 -9.04 -5.79
CA VAL A 443 15.94 -10.25 -5.41
C VAL A 443 17.43 -10.06 -5.75
N GLU A 444 18.30 -10.16 -4.74
CA GLU A 444 19.76 -10.06 -4.90
C GLU A 444 20.45 -11.44 -4.95
N GLN A 445 19.76 -12.49 -4.53
CA GLN A 445 20.29 -13.86 -4.49
C GLN A 445 19.32 -14.85 -5.18
N PRO A 446 19.14 -14.76 -6.51
CA PRO A 446 18.09 -15.50 -7.23
C PRO A 446 18.25 -17.03 -7.18
N GLU A 447 19.45 -17.54 -6.90
CA GLU A 447 19.75 -18.98 -6.84
C GLU A 447 19.75 -19.53 -5.39
N VAL A 448 19.47 -18.69 -4.40
CA VAL A 448 19.61 -19.05 -2.98
C VAL A 448 18.24 -19.38 -2.37
N ALA A 449 17.93 -20.68 -2.31
CA ALA A 449 16.68 -21.17 -1.72
C ALA A 449 16.78 -21.43 -0.21
N PHE A 450 17.93 -21.90 0.29
CA PHE A 450 18.09 -22.43 1.64
C PHE A 450 18.42 -21.34 2.67
N VAL A 451 17.39 -20.56 3.01
CA VAL A 451 17.43 -19.51 4.03
C VAL A 451 16.14 -19.65 4.84
N GLY A 452 16.24 -19.65 6.16
CA GLY A 452 15.07 -19.82 7.03
C GLY A 452 15.47 -20.29 8.41
N GLY A 453 14.61 -21.05 9.08
CA GLY A 453 14.87 -21.50 10.43
C GLY A 453 13.80 -22.40 11.01
N VAL A 454 14.02 -22.78 12.27
CA VAL A 454 13.06 -23.47 13.13
C VAL A 454 12.82 -22.69 14.41
N SER A 455 11.60 -22.82 14.94
CA SER A 455 11.23 -22.35 16.26
C SER A 455 10.30 -23.35 16.93
N ASN A 456 10.56 -23.65 18.21
CA ASN A 456 9.60 -24.35 19.07
C ASN A 456 8.88 -23.40 20.05
N GLY A 457 8.93 -22.09 19.80
CA GLY A 457 8.42 -21.04 20.65
C GLY A 457 9.41 -20.55 21.73
N ASN A 458 10.29 -21.41 22.23
CA ASN A 458 11.27 -21.06 23.28
C ASN A 458 12.69 -20.88 22.71
N TYR A 459 13.11 -21.83 21.87
CA TYR A 459 14.43 -21.94 21.28
C TYR A 459 14.33 -21.97 19.76
N GLY A 460 15.45 -21.70 19.09
CA GLY A 460 15.45 -21.56 17.64
C GLY A 460 16.79 -21.70 16.98
N VAL A 461 16.75 -22.04 15.70
CA VAL A 461 17.91 -21.99 14.81
C VAL A 461 17.47 -21.24 13.56
N THR A 462 18.30 -20.34 13.07
CA THR A 462 18.09 -19.70 11.77
C THR A 462 19.38 -19.75 10.97
N THR A 463 19.26 -19.87 9.65
CA THR A 463 20.36 -20.05 8.73
C THR A 463 20.15 -19.25 7.46
N MET A 464 21.25 -18.77 6.89
CA MET A 464 21.33 -18.16 5.59
C MET A 464 22.49 -18.77 4.81
N ASP A 465 22.15 -19.51 3.76
CA ASP A 465 23.06 -19.63 2.63
C ASP A 465 23.23 -18.27 1.99
N MET A 466 24.47 -17.86 1.77
CA MET A 466 24.80 -16.62 1.09
C MET A 466 25.61 -16.93 -0.15
N ASN A 467 25.16 -16.39 -1.28
CA ASN A 467 25.88 -16.37 -2.54
C ASN A 467 25.51 -15.08 -3.28
N LEU A 468 26.27 -14.03 -3.00
CA LEU A 468 26.02 -12.71 -3.55
C LEU A 468 27.00 -12.44 -4.69
N ASP A 469 26.48 -12.28 -5.91
CA ASP A 469 27.24 -11.86 -7.07
C ASP A 469 26.93 -10.38 -7.37
N THR A 470 27.90 -9.52 -7.10
CA THR A 470 27.76 -8.08 -7.33
C THR A 470 28.16 -7.76 -8.76
N SER A 471 27.25 -7.13 -9.50
CA SER A 471 27.45 -6.80 -10.91
C SER A 471 28.34 -5.55 -11.08
N PRO A 472 29.12 -5.45 -12.18
CA PRO A 472 29.81 -4.21 -12.57
C PRO A 472 28.89 -2.97 -12.62
N ALA A 473 27.59 -3.18 -12.87
CA ALA A 473 26.59 -2.11 -12.88
C ALA A 473 26.33 -1.48 -11.49
N LYS A 474 26.79 -2.13 -10.42
CA LYS A 474 26.72 -1.64 -9.03
C LYS A 474 28.06 -1.15 -8.50
N GLY A 475 29.15 -1.21 -9.27
CA GLY A 475 30.50 -0.88 -8.82
C GLY A 475 31.50 -2.00 -9.15
N ASP A 476 32.38 -2.36 -8.22
CA ASP A 476 33.32 -3.46 -8.39
C ASP A 476 32.59 -4.81 -8.42
N ALA A 477 32.89 -5.62 -9.44
CA ALA A 477 32.32 -6.95 -9.56
C ALA A 477 33.05 -7.94 -8.66
N PHE A 478 32.36 -8.44 -7.64
CA PHE A 478 32.85 -9.49 -6.77
C PHE A 478 31.74 -10.46 -6.37
N ASN A 479 32.15 -11.69 -6.07
CA ASN A 479 31.27 -12.70 -5.50
C ASN A 479 31.68 -12.94 -4.04
N THR A 480 30.72 -13.00 -3.12
CA THR A 480 30.95 -13.38 -1.72
C THR A 480 29.96 -14.47 -1.31
N LYS A 481 30.49 -15.56 -0.73
CA LYS A 481 29.71 -16.70 -0.25
C LYS A 481 29.97 -16.95 1.22
N ALA A 482 28.96 -17.44 1.94
CA ALA A 482 29.08 -17.91 3.32
C ALA A 482 27.90 -18.81 3.69
N LYS A 483 28.10 -19.68 4.68
CA LYS A 483 27.05 -20.41 5.40
C LYS A 483 26.93 -19.80 6.79
N LYS A 484 25.86 -19.07 7.07
CA LYS A 484 25.70 -18.31 8.33
C LYS A 484 24.54 -18.86 9.13
N SER A 485 24.78 -19.29 10.36
CA SER A 485 23.75 -19.85 11.24
C SER A 485 23.80 -19.23 12.63
N TRP A 486 22.63 -19.00 13.22
CA TRP A 486 22.47 -18.51 14.59
C TRP A 486 21.60 -19.48 15.38
N PHE A 487 22.11 -19.89 16.55
CA PHE A 487 21.48 -20.84 17.46
C PHE A 487 21.10 -20.12 18.75
N SER A 488 19.80 -20.00 19.00
CA SER A 488 19.24 -19.32 20.16
C SER A 488 18.76 -20.35 21.17
N PHE A 489 19.38 -20.33 22.35
CA PHE A 489 18.96 -21.12 23.50
C PHE A 489 18.33 -20.20 24.55
N LYS A 490 18.91 -20.05 25.75
CA LYS A 490 18.33 -19.18 26.79
C LYS A 490 18.51 -17.70 26.46
N ASN A 491 19.61 -17.10 26.92
CA ASN A 491 19.95 -15.72 26.61
C ASN A 491 21.06 -15.67 25.56
N GLU A 492 21.82 -16.74 25.43
CA GLU A 492 22.90 -16.87 24.49
C GLU A 492 22.42 -17.09 23.05
N ILE A 493 23.09 -16.40 22.14
CA ILE A 493 23.01 -16.63 20.70
C ILE A 493 24.40 -17.05 20.22
N VAL A 494 24.52 -18.27 19.73
CA VAL A 494 25.75 -18.78 19.11
C VAL A 494 25.67 -18.52 17.61
N ALA A 495 26.67 -17.83 17.05
CA ALA A 495 26.74 -17.53 15.63
C ALA A 495 27.92 -18.27 14.99
N LEU A 496 27.61 -19.04 13.95
CA LEU A 496 28.56 -19.81 13.17
C LEU A 496 28.60 -19.32 11.72
N GLY A 497 29.80 -19.28 11.16
CA GLY A 497 30.07 -19.01 9.76
C GLY A 497 31.00 -20.08 9.21
N ALA A 498 30.74 -20.59 8.01
CA ALA A 498 31.62 -21.52 7.30
C ALA A 498 31.62 -21.26 5.79
N GLY A 499 32.65 -21.74 5.08
CA GLY A 499 32.75 -21.61 3.62
C GLY A 499 32.86 -20.17 3.14
N ILE A 500 33.40 -19.27 3.98
CA ILE A 500 33.50 -17.85 3.65
C ILE A 500 34.54 -17.72 2.54
N SER A 501 34.07 -17.25 1.39
CA SER A 501 34.91 -17.02 0.22
C SER A 501 34.50 -15.74 -0.48
N SER A 502 35.48 -15.00 -0.99
CA SER A 502 35.21 -13.80 -1.77
C SER A 502 36.23 -13.60 -2.89
N THR A 503 35.78 -12.99 -3.99
CA THR A 503 36.68 -12.49 -5.04
C THR A 503 37.04 -11.01 -4.89
N SER A 504 36.46 -10.32 -3.90
CA SER A 504 36.73 -8.90 -3.64
C SER A 504 38.21 -8.62 -3.39
N ALA A 505 38.69 -7.47 -3.85
CA ALA A 505 40.04 -6.99 -3.53
C ALA A 505 40.14 -6.42 -2.10
N GLU A 506 39.00 -6.14 -1.48
CA GLU A 506 38.90 -5.61 -0.12
C GLU A 506 38.90 -6.73 0.94
N ASN A 507 39.21 -6.34 2.18
CA ASN A 507 39.13 -7.25 3.32
C ASN A 507 37.68 -7.70 3.57
N VAL A 508 37.48 -8.97 3.92
CA VAL A 508 36.15 -9.50 4.29
C VAL A 508 36.05 -9.57 5.80
N ASN A 509 34.98 -9.01 6.36
CA ASN A 509 34.76 -8.93 7.81
C ASN A 509 33.44 -9.58 8.21
N THR A 510 33.39 -10.23 9.37
CA THR A 510 32.15 -10.53 10.08
C THR A 510 32.02 -9.60 11.28
N THR A 511 30.99 -8.75 11.31
CA THR A 511 30.77 -7.84 12.44
C THR A 511 29.94 -8.52 13.53
N LEU A 512 30.36 -8.43 14.78
CA LEU A 512 29.60 -8.92 15.93
C LEU A 512 28.60 -7.87 16.39
N ASN A 513 29.06 -6.63 16.58
CA ASN A 513 28.19 -5.50 16.89
C ASN A 513 28.81 -4.14 16.52
N GLN A 514 27.95 -3.13 16.37
CA GLN A 514 28.32 -1.73 16.19
C GLN A 514 27.22 -0.82 16.78
N THR A 515 27.40 -0.39 18.03
CA THR A 515 26.42 0.34 18.87
C THR A 515 26.99 1.63 19.44
N LEU A 516 26.14 2.49 20.00
CA LEU A 516 26.61 3.62 20.80
C LEU A 516 27.46 3.12 21.97
N LEU A 517 28.63 3.73 22.16
CA LEU A 517 29.48 3.43 23.30
C LEU A 517 28.79 3.91 24.58
N ASN A 518 28.42 2.96 25.44
CA ASN A 518 27.91 3.24 26.78
C ASN A 518 28.73 2.50 27.84
N GLY A 519 29.27 3.25 28.81
CA GLY A 519 30.12 2.70 29.85
C GLY A 519 31.48 2.22 29.33
N LYS A 520 32.10 1.34 30.12
CA LYS A 520 33.46 0.85 29.87
C LYS A 520 33.44 -0.40 28.99
N VAL A 521 34.56 -0.64 28.31
CA VAL A 521 34.79 -1.87 27.54
C VAL A 521 35.86 -2.68 28.25
N THR A 522 35.61 -3.97 28.42
CA THR A 522 36.52 -4.89 29.12
C THR A 522 36.91 -6.01 28.17
N VAL A 523 38.20 -6.34 28.12
CA VAL A 523 38.76 -7.46 27.35
C VAL A 523 39.45 -8.39 28.33
N ASP A 524 38.98 -9.64 28.44
CA ASP A 524 39.52 -10.65 29.38
C ASP A 524 39.70 -10.12 30.83
N GLY A 525 38.74 -9.34 31.31
CA GLY A 525 38.74 -8.78 32.67
C GLY A 525 39.51 -7.46 32.82
N VAL A 526 40.15 -6.97 31.77
CA VAL A 526 40.90 -5.71 31.77
C VAL A 526 40.10 -4.63 31.04
N GLU A 527 39.78 -3.54 31.74
CA GLU A 527 39.21 -2.35 31.11
C GLU A 527 40.20 -1.74 30.12
N VAL A 528 39.72 -1.37 28.94
CA VAL A 528 40.54 -0.81 27.88
C VAL A 528 40.22 0.67 27.63
N GLU A 529 41.25 1.47 27.44
CA GLU A 529 41.13 2.89 27.04
C GLU A 529 40.40 3.04 25.70
N ASN A 530 39.89 4.22 25.36
CA ASN A 530 39.26 4.47 24.07
C ASN A 530 40.26 4.43 22.90
N GLY A 531 39.87 3.81 21.78
CA GLY A 531 40.67 3.74 20.54
C GLY A 531 40.52 2.41 19.80
N VAL A 532 41.29 2.22 18.73
CA VAL A 532 41.29 0.99 17.91
C VAL A 532 42.38 0.03 18.37
N ARG A 533 42.08 -1.27 18.44
CA ARG A 533 43.07 -2.32 18.75
C ARG A 533 42.69 -3.68 18.14
N GLU A 534 43.73 -4.47 17.87
CA GLU A 534 43.60 -5.90 17.57
C GLU A 534 43.52 -6.69 18.89
N ILE A 535 42.63 -7.68 18.95
CA ILE A 535 42.37 -8.51 20.15
C ILE A 535 42.33 -10.00 19.81
N SER A 536 43.21 -10.44 18.90
CA SER A 536 43.19 -11.79 18.32
C SER A 536 43.34 -12.94 19.32
N SER A 537 43.93 -12.67 20.49
CA SER A 537 44.10 -13.63 21.60
C SER A 537 43.02 -13.54 22.69
N ALA A 538 42.07 -12.60 22.57
CA ALA A 538 41.05 -12.41 23.60
C ALA A 538 40.07 -13.59 23.61
N ASN A 539 39.67 -14.01 24.82
CA ASN A 539 38.66 -15.05 25.02
C ASN A 539 37.26 -14.46 25.07
N TRP A 540 37.13 -13.24 25.58
CA TRP A 540 35.86 -12.50 25.59
C TRP A 540 36.06 -10.98 25.65
N VAL A 541 35.02 -10.27 25.20
CA VAL A 541 34.83 -8.82 25.35
C VAL A 541 33.52 -8.59 26.10
N HIS A 542 33.47 -7.58 26.96
CA HIS A 542 32.24 -7.11 27.59
C HIS A 542 32.01 -5.62 27.29
N HIS A 543 30.78 -5.28 26.93
CA HIS A 543 30.33 -3.90 26.71
C HIS A 543 28.82 -3.79 26.94
N ASP A 544 28.37 -2.73 27.63
CA ASP A 544 26.94 -2.38 27.82
C ASP A 544 26.04 -3.55 28.27
N GLY A 545 26.54 -4.39 29.18
CA GLY A 545 25.79 -5.54 29.69
C GLY A 545 25.81 -6.78 28.77
N VAL A 546 26.62 -6.77 27.71
CA VAL A 546 26.73 -7.86 26.74
C VAL A 546 28.11 -8.50 26.80
N GLY A 547 28.14 -9.82 26.99
CA GLY A 547 29.34 -10.64 26.80
C GLY A 547 29.45 -11.14 25.36
N TYR A 548 30.62 -10.95 24.74
CA TYR A 548 31.00 -11.51 23.45
C TYR A 548 32.11 -12.53 23.69
N ILE A 549 31.82 -13.83 23.52
CA ILE A 549 32.74 -14.94 23.82
C ILE A 549 33.25 -15.57 22.52
N PHE A 550 34.53 -15.91 22.49
CA PHE A 550 35.20 -16.51 21.33
C PHE A 550 35.65 -17.95 21.65
N PRO A 551 34.98 -18.98 21.08
CA PRO A 551 35.36 -20.38 21.28
C PRO A 551 36.69 -20.78 20.63
N GLN A 552 37.16 -20.01 19.65
CA GLN A 552 38.42 -20.23 18.93
C GLN A 552 39.27 -18.96 18.95
N ASN A 553 40.53 -19.01 18.49
CA ASN A 553 41.36 -17.83 18.21
C ASN A 553 41.13 -17.33 16.77
N GLY A 554 41.46 -16.07 16.48
CA GLY A 554 41.28 -15.50 15.14
C GLY A 554 41.47 -13.98 15.12
N GLU A 555 41.72 -13.42 13.94
CA GLU A 555 41.95 -11.98 13.79
C GLU A 555 40.70 -11.17 14.16
N ARG A 556 40.83 -10.32 15.18
CA ARG A 556 39.70 -9.54 15.73
C ARG A 556 40.11 -8.12 16.01
N HIS A 557 39.17 -7.23 15.78
CA HIS A 557 39.38 -5.79 15.93
C HIS A 557 38.27 -5.19 16.78
N LEU A 558 38.69 -4.39 17.75
CA LEU A 558 37.84 -3.65 18.67
C LEU A 558 38.11 -2.15 18.51
N SER A 559 37.03 -1.38 18.39
CA SER A 559 37.05 0.09 18.41
C SER A 559 36.02 0.60 19.42
N ASN A 560 36.41 1.53 20.27
CA ASN A 560 35.55 2.23 21.24
C ASN A 560 35.87 3.74 21.21
N GLN A 561 35.62 4.38 20.06
CA GLN A 561 36.04 5.76 19.80
C GLN A 561 34.93 6.61 19.17
N THR A 562 35.15 7.92 19.09
CA THR A 562 34.25 8.84 18.38
C THR A 562 34.27 8.58 16.87
N GLN A 563 33.10 8.32 16.31
CA GLN A 563 32.85 8.26 14.87
C GLN A 563 32.09 9.51 14.40
N LYS A 564 32.33 9.89 13.16
CA LYS A 564 31.78 11.12 12.54
C LYS A 564 31.08 10.81 11.23
N GLY A 565 30.11 11.64 10.87
CA GLY A 565 29.43 11.60 9.59
C GLY A 565 28.29 12.60 9.53
N ASN A 566 27.34 12.42 8.64
CA ASN A 566 26.19 13.32 8.50
C ASN A 566 24.99 12.57 7.92
N TRP A 567 23.80 13.16 8.05
CA TRP A 567 22.57 12.55 7.53
C TRP A 567 22.48 12.59 6.01
N LYS A 568 23.09 13.60 5.36
CA LYS A 568 23.07 13.75 3.90
C LYS A 568 23.64 12.54 3.17
N ARG A 569 24.68 11.90 3.72
CA ARG A 569 25.34 10.73 3.10
C ARG A 569 24.42 9.50 2.99
N ILE A 570 23.42 9.37 3.87
CA ILE A 570 22.46 8.25 3.87
C ILE A 570 21.08 8.66 3.36
N ARG A 571 20.80 9.97 3.29
CA ARG A 571 19.55 10.55 2.81
C ARG A 571 19.80 11.91 2.16
N SER A 572 19.72 11.97 0.84
CA SER A 572 20.16 13.11 0.01
C SER A 572 19.55 14.46 0.40
N GLY A 573 18.27 14.46 0.81
CA GLY A 573 17.53 15.65 1.25
C GLY A 573 17.77 16.09 2.70
N SER A 574 18.76 15.52 3.41
CA SER A 574 19.03 15.84 4.82
C SER A 574 20.20 16.80 5.01
N SER A 575 20.39 17.26 6.26
CA SER A 575 21.49 18.15 6.63
C SER A 575 22.87 17.53 6.38
N ALA A 576 23.78 18.35 5.86
CA ALA A 576 25.20 18.02 5.69
C ALA A 576 26.04 18.30 6.95
N ASN A 577 25.42 18.82 8.02
CA ASN A 577 26.12 19.11 9.27
C ASN A 577 26.72 17.84 9.86
N GLU A 578 27.96 17.95 10.33
CA GLU A 578 28.67 16.86 10.99
C GLU A 578 27.95 16.47 12.30
N VAL A 579 27.76 15.18 12.48
CA VAL A 579 27.32 14.52 13.71
C VAL A 579 28.50 13.69 14.21
N SER A 580 28.74 13.72 15.52
CA SER A 580 29.75 12.90 16.19
C SER A 580 29.07 12.06 17.28
N LYS A 581 29.41 10.78 17.38
CA LYS A 581 28.97 9.89 18.46
C LYS A 581 30.11 8.96 18.84
N ASP A 582 30.19 8.58 20.10
CA ASP A 582 31.09 7.50 20.53
C ASP A 582 30.45 6.15 20.20
N VAL A 583 31.21 5.27 19.56
CA VAL A 583 30.72 4.01 18.99
C VAL A 583 31.61 2.86 19.43
N PHE A 584 30.99 1.78 19.90
CA PHE A 584 31.60 0.47 20.10
C PHE A 584 31.44 -0.36 18.82
N THR A 585 32.53 -0.89 18.29
CA THR A 585 32.56 -1.75 17.09
C THR A 585 33.45 -2.96 17.36
N LEU A 586 32.93 -4.16 17.11
CA LEU A 586 33.65 -5.41 17.27
C LEU A 586 33.46 -6.30 16.04
N HIS A 587 34.54 -6.73 15.40
CA HIS A 587 34.49 -7.58 14.22
C HIS A 587 35.64 -8.59 14.13
N ILE A 588 35.41 -9.63 13.34
CA ILE A 588 36.39 -10.64 12.93
C ILE A 588 36.80 -10.33 11.48
N SER A 589 38.10 -10.36 11.20
CA SER A 589 38.67 -10.19 9.86
C SER A 589 38.98 -11.57 9.25
N HIS A 590 38.64 -11.76 7.98
CA HIS A 590 38.90 -12.98 7.20
C HIS A 590 40.01 -12.79 6.16
N GLY A 591 40.58 -11.59 6.09
CA GLY A 591 41.57 -11.23 5.08
C GLY A 591 40.95 -10.88 3.71
N VAL A 592 41.85 -10.57 2.77
CA VAL A 592 41.52 -10.33 1.37
C VAL A 592 41.37 -11.67 0.65
N LYS A 593 40.30 -11.80 -0.15
CA LYS A 593 39.99 -13.02 -0.92
C LYS A 593 40.07 -14.30 -0.09
N PRO A 594 39.31 -14.40 1.03
CA PRO A 594 39.29 -15.62 1.82
C PRO A 594 38.85 -16.81 0.95
N SER A 595 39.32 -17.99 1.33
CA SER A 595 38.94 -19.26 0.72
C SER A 595 38.64 -20.24 1.84
N ASP A 596 37.38 -20.63 1.97
CA ASP A 596 36.88 -21.55 3.00
C ASP A 596 37.16 -21.09 4.45
N ALA A 597 37.10 -19.78 4.69
CA ALA A 597 37.23 -19.23 6.04
C ALA A 597 35.96 -19.48 6.88
N ASP A 598 36.08 -19.34 8.20
CA ASP A 598 35.01 -19.59 9.16
C ASP A 598 35.00 -18.55 10.29
N TYR A 599 33.91 -18.51 11.05
CA TYR A 599 33.88 -17.83 12.35
C TYR A 599 33.01 -18.57 13.35
N GLN A 600 33.29 -18.35 14.63
CA GLN A 600 32.46 -18.78 15.75
C GLN A 600 32.50 -17.70 16.82
N TYR A 601 31.33 -17.24 17.27
CA TYR A 601 31.22 -16.36 18.43
C TYR A 601 29.89 -16.58 19.16
N ILE A 602 29.85 -16.20 20.43
CA ILE A 602 28.66 -16.29 21.27
C ILE A 602 28.36 -14.89 21.82
N ILE A 603 27.12 -14.44 21.66
CA ILE A 603 26.62 -13.22 22.29
C ILE A 603 25.76 -13.65 23.48
N VAL A 604 26.05 -13.10 24.66
CA VAL A 604 25.26 -13.34 25.88
C VAL A 604 24.89 -11.99 26.50
N PRO A 605 23.69 -11.48 26.22
CA PRO A 605 23.17 -10.27 26.85
C PRO A 605 22.92 -10.47 28.35
N GLU A 606 22.68 -9.37 29.06
CA GLU A 606 22.34 -9.34 30.49
C GLU A 606 23.44 -9.88 31.42
N LEU A 607 24.71 -9.82 30.99
CA LEU A 607 25.85 -10.20 31.82
C LEU A 607 26.66 -8.98 32.25
N THR A 608 27.19 -9.03 33.47
CA THR A 608 28.34 -8.22 33.89
C THR A 608 29.65 -8.77 33.30
N ALA A 609 30.75 -8.04 33.43
CA ALA A 609 32.06 -8.52 33.00
C ALA A 609 32.49 -9.78 33.79
N GLU A 610 32.22 -9.81 35.10
CA GLU A 610 32.51 -10.96 35.97
C GLU A 610 31.66 -12.18 35.61
N GLN A 611 30.38 -11.97 35.30
CA GLN A 611 29.51 -13.04 34.81
C GLN A 611 29.91 -13.52 33.42
N THR A 612 30.42 -12.63 32.56
CA THR A 612 30.96 -13.00 31.24
C THR A 612 32.18 -13.91 31.39
N ALA A 613 33.11 -13.57 32.29
CA ALA A 613 34.24 -14.42 32.62
C ALA A 613 33.78 -15.80 33.14
N SER A 614 32.78 -15.81 34.03
CA SER A 614 32.21 -17.05 34.58
C SER A 614 31.53 -17.90 33.49
N TYR A 615 30.78 -17.26 32.58
CA TYR A 615 30.15 -17.93 31.44
C TYR A 615 31.21 -18.55 30.52
N GLN A 616 32.28 -17.83 30.20
CA GLN A 616 33.37 -18.34 29.36
C GLN A 616 34.07 -19.55 29.98
N GLN A 617 34.19 -19.61 31.31
CA GLN A 617 34.77 -20.77 32.01
C GLN A 617 33.84 -22.00 32.02
N MET A 618 32.53 -21.78 32.18
CA MET A 618 31.55 -22.88 32.21
C MET A 618 31.21 -23.40 30.81
N MET A 619 31.10 -22.49 29.84
CA MET A 619 30.76 -22.74 28.43
C MET A 619 29.63 -23.77 28.23
N PRO A 620 28.38 -23.45 28.61
CA PRO A 620 27.26 -24.42 28.57
C PRO A 620 26.86 -24.86 27.15
N VAL A 621 27.34 -24.13 26.13
CA VAL A 621 27.14 -24.43 24.72
C VAL A 621 28.40 -24.98 24.08
N THR A 622 28.26 -26.05 23.31
CA THR A 622 29.36 -26.70 22.58
C THR A 622 29.06 -26.67 21.09
N VAL A 623 30.01 -26.14 20.31
CA VAL A 623 29.98 -26.26 18.84
C VAL A 623 30.39 -27.68 18.48
N LEU A 624 29.46 -28.45 17.93
CA LEU A 624 29.65 -29.85 17.55
C LEU A 624 30.29 -29.96 16.16
N GLN A 625 29.85 -29.08 15.25
CA GLN A 625 30.37 -29.01 13.88
C GLN A 625 30.13 -27.62 13.30
N ASN A 626 31.11 -27.12 12.53
CA ASN A 626 30.97 -25.90 11.74
C ASN A 626 31.65 -26.11 10.38
N SER A 627 30.91 -26.64 9.40
CA SER A 627 31.39 -26.89 8.04
C SER A 627 30.40 -26.38 7.00
N THR A 628 30.80 -26.39 5.73
CA THR A 628 29.91 -26.05 4.59
C THR A 628 28.73 -27.00 4.43
N SER A 629 28.79 -28.18 5.05
CA SER A 629 27.75 -29.21 4.99
C SER A 629 26.84 -29.22 6.22
N VAL A 630 27.38 -28.99 7.42
CA VAL A 630 26.63 -29.03 8.68
C VAL A 630 27.14 -27.98 9.64
N GLN A 631 26.23 -27.27 10.30
CA GLN A 631 26.51 -26.42 11.45
C GLN A 631 25.65 -26.89 12.62
N ALA A 632 26.26 -27.24 13.75
CA ALA A 632 25.56 -27.85 14.88
C ALA A 632 26.10 -27.35 16.22
N VAL A 633 25.18 -27.03 17.13
CA VAL A 633 25.48 -26.54 18.48
C VAL A 633 24.59 -27.27 19.48
N ARG A 634 25.15 -27.66 20.62
CA ARG A 634 24.39 -28.23 21.74
C ARG A 634 24.48 -27.33 22.96
N ASN A 635 23.36 -27.05 23.61
CA ASN A 635 23.34 -26.62 25.00
C ASN A 635 23.21 -27.86 25.90
N SER A 636 24.26 -28.16 26.67
CA SER A 636 24.34 -29.39 27.46
C SER A 636 23.39 -29.39 28.65
N ASP A 637 23.20 -28.23 29.29
CA ASP A 637 22.33 -28.07 30.46
C ASP A 637 20.85 -28.26 30.10
N LEU A 638 20.46 -27.72 28.94
CA LEU A 638 19.11 -27.85 28.40
C LEU A 638 18.86 -29.23 27.77
N LYS A 639 19.92 -29.94 27.38
CA LYS A 639 19.86 -31.13 26.52
C LYS A 639 19.17 -30.86 25.18
N ILE A 640 19.47 -29.70 24.59
CA ILE A 640 18.91 -29.29 23.30
C ILE A 640 20.06 -29.09 22.32
N ALA A 641 19.91 -29.67 21.13
CA ALA A 641 20.82 -29.45 20.01
C ALA A 641 20.10 -28.75 18.87
N GLY A 642 20.72 -27.70 18.33
CA GLY A 642 20.32 -27.10 17.07
C GLY A 642 21.25 -27.58 15.96
N VAL A 643 20.68 -27.95 14.80
CA VAL A 643 21.44 -28.50 13.67
C VAL A 643 20.94 -27.90 12.36
N VAL A 644 21.87 -27.45 11.53
CA VAL A 644 21.63 -27.03 10.15
C VAL A 644 22.37 -28.00 9.25
N PHE A 645 21.63 -28.77 8.48
CA PHE A 645 22.14 -29.57 7.38
C PHE A 645 21.98 -28.77 6.08
N HIS A 646 23.08 -28.24 5.56
CA HIS A 646 23.11 -27.55 4.25
C HIS A 646 22.98 -28.53 3.08
N GLN A 647 23.27 -29.80 3.34
CA GLN A 647 23.10 -30.94 2.45
C GLN A 647 22.78 -32.19 3.28
N ALA A 648 22.38 -33.28 2.63
CA ALA A 648 22.21 -34.58 3.29
C ALA A 648 23.46 -34.97 4.11
N GLY A 649 23.25 -35.53 5.29
CA GLY A 649 24.36 -35.87 6.17
C GLY A 649 23.94 -36.36 7.55
N SER A 650 24.94 -36.51 8.42
CA SER A 650 24.79 -37.00 9.78
C SER A 650 25.65 -36.18 10.74
N VAL A 651 25.18 -36.01 11.98
CA VAL A 651 25.96 -35.39 13.06
C VAL A 651 25.67 -36.05 14.40
N VAL A 652 26.71 -36.26 15.19
CA VAL A 652 26.59 -36.75 16.57
C VAL A 652 26.21 -35.55 17.45
N ILE A 653 25.04 -35.58 18.07
CA ILE A 653 24.54 -34.47 18.89
C ILE A 653 24.72 -34.67 20.38
N SER A 654 24.93 -35.91 20.82
CA SER A 654 25.26 -36.29 22.20
C SER A 654 26.05 -37.60 22.20
N ASP A 655 26.57 -38.00 23.35
CA ASP A 655 27.23 -39.31 23.50
C ASP A 655 26.31 -40.47 23.09
N ASP A 656 24.99 -40.29 23.22
CA ASP A 656 23.98 -41.29 22.91
C ASP A 656 23.46 -41.21 21.47
N LEU A 657 23.34 -40.02 20.90
CA LEU A 657 22.44 -39.77 19.77
C LEU A 657 23.16 -39.19 18.55
N THR A 658 22.98 -39.85 17.41
CA THR A 658 23.35 -39.35 16.07
C THR A 658 22.09 -39.06 15.27
N VAL A 659 22.04 -37.89 14.63
CA VAL A 659 20.94 -37.44 13.78
C VAL A 659 21.39 -37.49 12.32
N SER A 660 20.56 -38.04 11.44
CA SER A 660 20.81 -38.04 9.99
C SER A 660 19.59 -37.61 9.18
N VAL A 661 19.83 -36.90 8.08
CA VAL A 661 18.80 -36.49 7.11
C VAL A 661 19.28 -36.73 5.68
N ASP A 662 18.35 -36.96 4.76
CA ASP A 662 18.62 -37.18 3.34
C ASP A 662 18.53 -35.89 2.48
N LYS A 663 18.16 -34.76 3.07
CA LYS A 663 17.93 -33.47 2.39
C LYS A 663 18.36 -32.29 3.28
N PRO A 664 18.66 -31.12 2.70
CA PRO A 664 18.89 -29.91 3.48
C PRO A 664 17.74 -29.65 4.45
N SER A 665 18.06 -29.49 5.73
CA SER A 665 17.09 -29.42 6.83
C SER A 665 17.61 -28.58 7.97
N VAL A 666 16.72 -27.88 8.67
CA VAL A 666 17.02 -27.20 9.93
C VAL A 666 16.27 -27.91 11.05
N LEU A 667 16.97 -28.20 12.16
CA LEU A 667 16.42 -28.98 13.27
C LEU A 667 16.72 -28.34 14.63
N LEU A 668 15.75 -28.48 15.53
CA LEU A 668 16.00 -28.58 16.97
C LEU A 668 15.68 -29.99 17.42
N VAL A 669 16.55 -30.54 18.26
CA VAL A 669 16.37 -31.83 18.93
C VAL A 669 16.39 -31.57 20.44
N ASP A 670 15.25 -31.78 21.08
CA ASP A 670 15.07 -31.63 22.52
C ASP A 670 15.04 -33.00 23.20
N GLU A 671 16.11 -33.32 23.93
CA GLU A 671 16.28 -34.56 24.70
C GLU A 671 15.99 -34.35 26.21
N SER A 672 15.32 -33.27 26.60
CA SER A 672 15.02 -32.98 28.01
C SER A 672 13.93 -33.90 28.58
N GLY A 673 13.06 -34.44 27.71
CA GLY A 673 11.95 -35.32 28.06
C GLY A 673 12.28 -36.82 28.04
N ALA A 674 11.24 -37.65 28.20
CA ALA A 674 11.37 -39.12 28.13
C ALA A 674 11.58 -39.65 26.70
N GLU A 675 11.11 -38.89 25.70
CA GLU A 675 11.40 -39.13 24.29
C GLU A 675 11.87 -37.83 23.62
N PRO A 676 12.74 -37.88 22.60
CA PRO A 676 13.16 -36.68 21.90
C PRO A 676 12.01 -36.01 21.16
N ILE A 677 11.91 -34.68 21.31
CA ILE A 677 11.01 -33.83 20.52
C ILE A 677 11.84 -33.21 19.39
N ILE A 678 11.34 -33.32 18.16
CA ILE A 678 11.97 -32.77 16.97
C ILE A 678 11.16 -31.56 16.51
N THR A 679 11.84 -30.45 16.26
CA THR A 679 11.32 -29.35 15.45
C THR A 679 12.10 -29.32 14.14
N LEU A 680 11.40 -29.38 13.01
CA LEU A 680 12.02 -29.53 11.68
C LEU A 680 11.43 -28.48 10.73
N SER A 681 12.27 -27.90 9.89
CA SER A 681 11.85 -27.22 8.66
C SER A 681 12.81 -27.51 7.51
N THR A 682 12.33 -27.31 6.28
CA THR A 682 13.13 -27.42 5.04
C THR A 682 12.98 -26.13 4.24
N PRO A 683 13.67 -25.05 4.63
CA PRO A 683 13.47 -23.76 4.00
C PRO A 683 13.72 -23.81 2.48
N GLY A 684 12.81 -23.23 1.70
CA GLY A 684 12.88 -23.20 0.24
C GLY A 684 12.40 -24.48 -0.47
N LEU A 685 12.06 -25.55 0.23
CA LEU A 685 11.46 -26.76 -0.36
C LEU A 685 9.96 -26.80 -0.12
N SER A 686 9.17 -27.29 -1.08
CA SER A 686 7.71 -27.44 -0.95
C SER A 686 7.37 -28.91 -0.69
N TYR A 687 6.58 -29.18 0.36
CA TYR A 687 6.13 -30.52 0.76
C TYR A 687 7.26 -31.54 0.81
N ALA A 688 8.40 -31.15 1.37
CA ALA A 688 9.55 -32.03 1.42
C ALA A 688 9.28 -33.19 2.38
N GLU A 689 9.47 -34.42 1.91
CA GLU A 689 9.46 -35.60 2.77
C GLU A 689 10.89 -35.93 3.17
N VAL A 690 11.26 -35.64 4.41
CA VAL A 690 12.62 -35.85 4.95
C VAL A 690 12.72 -37.24 5.57
N LYS A 691 13.73 -38.01 5.17
CA LYS A 691 14.12 -39.25 5.84
C LYS A 691 14.99 -38.90 7.05
N LEU A 692 14.37 -38.78 8.21
CA LEU A 692 15.02 -38.47 9.48
C LEU A 692 15.36 -39.76 10.23
N THR A 693 16.63 -39.98 10.54
CA THR A 693 17.12 -41.12 11.32
C THR A 693 17.73 -40.65 12.62
N LEU A 694 17.28 -41.22 13.73
CA LEU A 694 17.92 -41.11 15.04
C LEU A 694 18.56 -42.46 15.40
N ASP A 695 19.88 -42.46 15.55
CA ASP A 695 20.66 -43.61 16.01
C ASP A 695 21.04 -43.39 17.48
N SER A 696 20.36 -44.12 18.38
CA SER A 696 20.54 -44.03 19.84
C SER A 696 21.28 -45.27 20.34
N LYS A 697 22.44 -45.05 20.95
CA LYS A 697 23.24 -46.13 21.55
C LYS A 697 22.49 -46.82 22.70
N ALA A 698 21.73 -46.08 23.49
CA ALA A 698 20.95 -46.58 24.61
C ALA A 698 19.79 -47.47 24.16
N LYS A 699 19.18 -47.18 23.02
CA LYS A 699 18.16 -48.05 22.42
C LYS A 699 18.76 -49.22 21.63
N GLY A 700 20.01 -49.10 21.20
CA GLY A 700 20.73 -50.14 20.45
C GLY A 700 20.22 -50.33 19.01
N GLU A 701 19.44 -49.37 18.49
CA GLU A 701 18.91 -49.40 17.13
C GLU A 701 18.78 -47.99 16.53
N ALA A 702 18.97 -47.90 15.21
CA ALA A 702 18.68 -46.70 14.44
C ALA A 702 17.22 -46.71 13.97
N VAL A 703 16.47 -45.69 14.37
CA VAL A 703 15.05 -45.55 14.03
C VAL A 703 14.91 -44.46 12.96
N THR A 704 14.24 -44.81 11.87
CA THR A 704 13.98 -43.88 10.74
C THR A 704 12.50 -43.51 10.68
N ARG A 705 12.22 -42.26 10.35
CA ARG A 705 10.88 -41.73 10.06
C ARG A 705 10.93 -40.91 8.77
N MET A 706 9.89 -41.03 7.96
CA MET A 706 9.61 -40.03 6.93
C MET A 706 8.85 -38.89 7.59
N VAL A 707 9.22 -37.65 7.32
CA VAL A 707 8.60 -36.47 7.93
C VAL A 707 8.34 -35.45 6.84
N MET A 708 7.06 -35.14 6.61
CA MET A 708 6.66 -34.08 5.69
C MET A 708 6.77 -32.71 6.36
N THR A 709 7.21 -31.72 5.59
CA THR A 709 7.22 -30.31 5.98
C THR A 709 6.21 -29.51 5.15
N HIS A 710 5.91 -28.29 5.61
CA HIS A 710 4.98 -27.40 4.93
C HIS A 710 5.39 -27.08 3.49
N GLY A 711 4.43 -27.13 2.57
CA GLY A 711 4.65 -26.82 1.14
C GLY A 711 3.76 -25.77 0.53
N LYS A 712 2.65 -25.39 1.17
CA LYS A 712 1.84 -24.25 0.71
C LYS A 712 2.66 -22.97 0.73
N THR A 713 2.50 -22.12 -0.27
CA THR A 713 3.20 -20.82 -0.35
C THR A 713 3.12 -20.00 0.93
N ALA A 714 1.96 -20.04 1.61
CA ALA A 714 1.74 -19.34 2.88
C ALA A 714 2.57 -19.90 4.05
N GLU A 715 2.86 -21.20 4.06
CA GLU A 715 3.47 -21.94 5.18
C GLU A 715 4.87 -22.47 4.87
N GLN A 716 5.35 -22.33 3.63
CA GLN A 716 6.64 -22.87 3.21
C GLN A 716 7.78 -22.31 4.08
N GLY A 717 8.57 -23.21 4.67
CA GLY A 717 9.64 -22.86 5.59
C GLY A 717 9.21 -22.77 7.07
N ASN A 718 7.93 -22.90 7.38
CA ASN A 718 7.44 -23.01 8.75
C ASN A 718 7.87 -24.35 9.40
N SER A 719 7.90 -24.37 10.74
CA SER A 719 8.36 -25.50 11.54
C SER A 719 7.26 -26.53 11.81
N VAL A 720 7.61 -27.80 11.79
CA VAL A 720 6.77 -28.89 12.32
C VAL A 720 7.41 -29.43 13.60
N THR A 721 6.62 -29.58 14.67
CA THR A 721 7.10 -30.07 15.98
C THR A 721 6.38 -31.35 16.39
N PHE A 722 7.13 -32.39 16.77
CA PHE A 722 6.56 -33.68 17.17
C PHE A 722 7.47 -34.52 18.08
N PRO A 723 6.88 -35.39 18.92
CA PRO A 723 7.62 -36.48 19.55
C PRO A 723 8.10 -37.48 18.50
N PHE A 724 9.40 -37.79 18.46
CA PHE A 724 10.00 -38.53 17.34
C PHE A 724 9.41 -39.93 17.13
N TYR A 725 9.20 -40.70 18.20
CA TYR A 725 8.81 -42.10 18.05
C TYR A 725 7.33 -42.29 17.67
N GLN A 726 6.45 -41.37 18.10
CA GLN A 726 5.00 -41.52 18.01
C GLN A 726 4.31 -40.46 17.12
N GLY A 727 4.94 -39.32 16.87
CA GLY A 727 4.28 -38.15 16.28
C GLY A 727 4.41 -38.00 14.76
N ALA A 728 5.44 -38.57 14.14
CA ALA A 728 5.75 -38.33 12.72
C ALA A 728 4.61 -38.76 11.76
N GLU A 729 4.00 -39.94 11.98
CA GLU A 729 2.94 -40.42 11.07
C GLU A 729 1.66 -39.59 11.16
N LYS A 730 1.34 -39.05 12.34
CA LYS A 730 0.20 -38.15 12.53
C LYS A 730 0.39 -36.85 11.73
N ILE A 731 1.60 -36.32 11.71
CA ILE A 731 1.96 -35.14 10.90
C ILE A 731 1.84 -35.45 9.41
N ASN A 732 2.44 -36.55 8.95
CA ASN A 732 2.39 -36.93 7.54
C ASN A 732 0.96 -37.12 7.05
N GLN A 733 0.10 -37.72 7.87
CA GLN A 733 -1.30 -37.91 7.52
C GLN A 733 -2.03 -36.56 7.33
N ALA A 734 -1.81 -35.60 8.24
CA ALA A 734 -2.38 -34.27 8.11
C ALA A 734 -1.95 -33.56 6.81
N PHE A 735 -0.67 -33.66 6.42
CA PHE A 735 -0.18 -33.10 5.16
C PHE A 735 -0.71 -33.81 3.92
N ARG A 736 -0.85 -35.15 3.95
CA ARG A 736 -1.46 -35.90 2.84
C ARG A 736 -2.92 -35.49 2.64
N ASP A 737 -3.65 -35.25 3.72
CA ASP A 737 -5.04 -34.79 3.65
C ASP A 737 -5.11 -33.34 3.15
N GLU A 738 -4.17 -32.49 3.57
CA GLU A 738 -4.04 -31.12 3.08
C GLU A 738 -3.73 -31.06 1.56
N ILE A 739 -2.82 -31.91 1.07
CA ILE A 739 -2.50 -32.00 -0.36
C ILE A 739 -3.73 -32.43 -1.16
N LYS A 740 -4.43 -33.49 -0.72
CA LYS A 740 -5.66 -33.95 -1.38
C LYS A 740 -6.72 -32.86 -1.42
N GLN A 741 -6.88 -32.12 -0.33
CA GLN A 741 -7.81 -30.99 -0.28
C GLN A 741 -7.41 -29.89 -1.28
N ALA A 742 -6.13 -29.53 -1.34
CA ALA A 742 -5.63 -28.51 -2.27
C ALA A 742 -5.78 -28.94 -3.74
N GLU A 743 -5.54 -30.21 -4.06
CA GLU A 743 -5.76 -30.79 -5.39
C GLU A 743 -7.24 -30.72 -5.79
N GLU A 744 -8.14 -31.02 -4.86
CA GLU A 744 -9.58 -30.94 -5.08
C GLU A 744 -10.06 -29.49 -5.24
N GLU A 745 -9.58 -28.56 -4.42
CA GLU A 745 -9.87 -27.12 -4.55
C GLU A 745 -9.39 -26.58 -5.90
N ALA A 746 -8.19 -26.96 -6.34
CA ALA A 746 -7.65 -26.59 -7.64
C ALA A 746 -8.49 -27.15 -8.80
N ARG A 747 -8.95 -28.41 -8.70
CA ARG A 747 -9.85 -29.04 -9.67
C ARG A 747 -11.18 -28.28 -9.76
N VAL A 748 -11.80 -27.97 -8.62
CA VAL A 748 -13.07 -27.23 -8.55
C VAL A 748 -12.91 -25.81 -9.11
N ALA A 749 -11.80 -25.13 -8.80
CA ALA A 749 -11.51 -23.80 -9.35
C ALA A 749 -11.32 -23.82 -10.87
N ALA A 750 -10.61 -24.83 -11.40
CA ALA A 750 -10.45 -25.02 -12.84
C ALA A 750 -11.79 -25.30 -13.55
N GLU A 751 -12.66 -26.12 -12.93
CA GLU A 751 -14.01 -26.38 -13.44
C GLU A 751 -14.89 -25.13 -13.43
N ALA A 752 -14.84 -24.33 -12.35
CA ALA A 752 -15.54 -23.05 -12.26
C ALA A 752 -15.05 -22.07 -13.33
N GLN A 753 -13.74 -21.96 -13.52
CA GLN A 753 -13.15 -21.10 -14.55
C GLN A 753 -13.57 -21.55 -15.96
N ALA A 754 -13.53 -22.86 -16.25
CA ALA A 754 -13.99 -23.41 -17.52
C ALA A 754 -15.48 -23.14 -17.76
N ALA A 755 -16.32 -23.21 -16.72
CA ALA A 755 -17.73 -22.88 -16.80
C ALA A 755 -17.97 -21.38 -17.10
N VAL A 756 -17.17 -20.49 -16.49
CA VAL A 756 -17.23 -19.04 -16.79
C VAL A 756 -16.82 -18.76 -18.23
N VAL A 757 -15.74 -19.38 -18.71
CA VAL A 757 -15.29 -19.26 -20.12
C VAL A 757 -16.35 -19.78 -21.07
N ALA A 758 -16.91 -20.97 -20.82
CA ALA A 758 -17.97 -21.54 -21.64
C ALA A 758 -19.23 -20.66 -21.68
N LYS A 759 -19.60 -20.04 -20.55
CA LYS A 759 -20.72 -19.10 -20.48
C LYS A 759 -20.43 -17.81 -21.28
N ALA A 760 -19.20 -17.31 -21.22
CA ALA A 760 -18.78 -16.15 -22.00
C ALA A 760 -18.78 -16.45 -23.52
N GLU A 761 -18.29 -17.63 -23.92
CA GLU A 761 -18.32 -18.08 -25.32
C GLU A 761 -19.74 -18.28 -25.84
N ALA A 762 -20.63 -18.87 -25.02
CA ALA A 762 -22.04 -19.03 -25.36
C ALA A 762 -22.73 -17.66 -25.52
N ALA A 763 -22.50 -16.72 -24.60
CA ALA A 763 -23.05 -15.37 -24.69
C ALA A 763 -22.51 -14.61 -25.92
N ALA A 764 -21.22 -14.78 -26.25
CA ALA A 764 -20.64 -14.18 -27.45
C ALA A 764 -21.25 -14.77 -28.74
N LYS A 765 -21.52 -16.08 -28.75
CA LYS A 765 -22.20 -16.73 -29.88
C LYS A 765 -23.64 -16.27 -30.02
N GLU A 766 -24.41 -16.22 -28.94
CA GLU A 766 -25.78 -15.69 -28.96
C GLU A 766 -25.82 -14.23 -29.40
N ALA A 767 -24.88 -13.40 -28.94
CA ALA A 767 -24.76 -12.01 -29.38
C ALA A 767 -24.45 -11.91 -30.89
N SER A 768 -23.55 -12.77 -31.40
CA SER A 768 -23.21 -12.83 -32.83
C SER A 768 -24.41 -13.26 -33.70
N GLU A 769 -25.15 -14.29 -33.27
CA GLU A 769 -26.35 -14.76 -33.98
C GLU A 769 -27.49 -13.74 -33.94
N ALA A 770 -27.71 -13.09 -32.78
CA ALA A 770 -28.66 -12.00 -32.63
C ALA A 770 -28.30 -10.80 -33.51
N GLN A 771 -27.00 -10.46 -33.58
CA GLN A 771 -26.50 -9.39 -34.44
C GLN A 771 -26.69 -9.72 -35.93
N ALA A 772 -26.36 -10.94 -36.37
CA ALA A 772 -26.56 -11.36 -37.75
C ALA A 772 -28.04 -11.31 -38.15
N LYS A 773 -28.94 -11.67 -37.24
CA LYS A 773 -30.38 -11.55 -37.43
C LYS A 773 -30.83 -10.09 -37.53
N ALA A 774 -30.35 -9.22 -36.64
CA ALA A 774 -30.65 -7.79 -36.66
C ALA A 774 -30.17 -7.13 -37.96
N ASP A 775 -28.97 -7.47 -38.44
CA ASP A 775 -28.40 -6.98 -39.70
C ASP A 775 -29.27 -7.39 -40.91
N ALA A 776 -29.76 -8.64 -40.91
CA ALA A 776 -30.66 -9.14 -41.95
C ALA A 776 -32.04 -8.45 -41.94
N GLU A 777 -32.61 -8.22 -40.76
CA GLU A 777 -33.88 -7.50 -40.59
C GLU A 777 -33.75 -6.02 -40.99
N ALA A 778 -32.67 -5.35 -40.59
CA ALA A 778 -32.37 -3.98 -40.97
C ALA A 778 -32.25 -3.84 -42.50
N ARG A 779 -31.53 -4.76 -43.16
CA ARG A 779 -31.43 -4.79 -44.63
C ARG A 779 -32.79 -5.01 -45.31
N ALA A 780 -33.59 -5.95 -44.80
CA ALA A 780 -34.91 -6.24 -45.35
C ALA A 780 -35.84 -5.01 -45.27
N LYS A 781 -35.82 -4.33 -44.12
CA LYS A 781 -36.58 -3.09 -43.91
C LYS A 781 -36.10 -1.96 -44.80
N ALA A 782 -34.79 -1.73 -44.89
CA ALA A 782 -34.23 -0.69 -45.76
C ALA A 782 -34.62 -0.92 -47.22
N LYS A 783 -34.62 -2.18 -47.69
CA LYS A 783 -35.06 -2.54 -49.04
C LYS A 783 -36.54 -2.25 -49.27
N GLN A 784 -37.38 -2.50 -48.27
CA GLN A 784 -38.81 -2.18 -48.31
C GLN A 784 -39.06 -0.67 -48.37
N ASP A 785 -38.38 0.11 -47.50
CA ASP A 785 -38.55 1.56 -47.42
C ASP A 785 -38.07 2.27 -48.71
N LEU A 786 -36.92 1.83 -49.25
CA LEU A 786 -36.42 2.33 -50.54
C LEU A 786 -37.40 2.01 -51.69
N ALA A 787 -37.98 0.80 -51.72
CA ALA A 787 -39.00 0.43 -52.71
C ALA A 787 -40.31 1.21 -52.56
N ALA A 788 -40.63 1.68 -51.34
CA ALA A 788 -41.81 2.48 -51.03
C ALA A 788 -41.66 3.99 -51.32
N GLY A 789 -40.51 4.41 -51.88
CA GLY A 789 -40.28 5.78 -52.33
C GLY A 789 -39.19 6.56 -51.59
N GLY A 790 -38.54 5.94 -50.59
CA GLY A 790 -37.36 6.50 -49.92
C GLY A 790 -37.18 6.00 -48.48
N LEU A 791 -35.93 5.94 -48.03
CA LEU A 791 -35.50 5.57 -46.68
C LEU A 791 -35.18 6.83 -45.86
N GLU A 792 -35.77 6.94 -44.67
CA GLU A 792 -35.45 8.00 -43.70
C GLU A 792 -34.64 7.40 -42.54
N LEU A 793 -33.43 7.92 -42.33
CA LEU A 793 -32.62 7.63 -41.14
C LEU A 793 -32.63 8.83 -40.21
N LYS A 794 -32.90 8.60 -38.93
CA LYS A 794 -32.75 9.62 -37.89
C LYS A 794 -31.35 9.54 -37.31
N VAL A 795 -30.82 10.69 -36.90
CA VAL A 795 -29.53 10.72 -36.21
C VAL A 795 -29.62 9.91 -34.90
N THR A 796 -28.64 9.04 -34.66
CA THR A 796 -28.55 8.19 -33.46
C THR A 796 -27.69 8.83 -32.38
N GLN A 797 -26.65 9.58 -32.77
CA GLN A 797 -25.86 10.41 -31.86
C GLN A 797 -25.57 11.77 -32.48
N ASP A 798 -25.64 12.82 -31.69
CA ASP A 798 -25.26 14.16 -32.13
C ASP A 798 -24.49 14.91 -31.03
N ALA A 799 -23.51 15.70 -31.43
CA ALA A 799 -22.73 16.52 -30.51
C ALA A 799 -22.27 17.79 -31.20
N TYR A 800 -21.91 18.80 -30.41
CA TYR A 800 -21.12 19.91 -30.91
C TYR A 800 -19.91 20.10 -30.00
N VAL A 801 -18.80 20.55 -30.60
CA VAL A 801 -17.53 20.76 -29.91
C VAL A 801 -16.99 22.15 -30.23
N ARG A 802 -16.13 22.68 -29.35
CA ARG A 802 -15.60 24.03 -29.45
C ARG A 802 -14.07 24.04 -29.47
N GLY A 803 -13.51 24.86 -30.34
CA GLY A 803 -12.06 24.98 -30.50
C GLY A 803 -11.34 25.70 -29.37
N GLY A 804 -10.05 26.00 -29.59
CA GLY A 804 -9.22 26.83 -28.72
C GLY A 804 -9.11 26.32 -27.27
N ASN A 805 -9.35 27.18 -26.28
CA ASN A 805 -9.18 26.82 -24.86
C ASN A 805 -10.21 25.80 -24.31
N GLN A 806 -11.18 25.39 -25.14
CA GLN A 806 -12.12 24.30 -24.81
C GLN A 806 -11.82 23.02 -25.60
N ALA A 807 -10.71 22.96 -26.35
CA ALA A 807 -10.49 21.90 -27.33
C ALA A 807 -10.39 20.48 -26.74
N ASP A 808 -9.93 20.36 -25.49
CA ASP A 808 -9.83 19.09 -24.75
C ASP A 808 -11.03 18.84 -23.81
N LYS A 809 -12.02 19.75 -23.80
CA LYS A 809 -13.18 19.64 -22.92
C LYS A 809 -14.33 19.00 -23.65
N PHE A 810 -14.99 18.09 -22.95
CA PHE A 810 -16.27 17.57 -23.36
C PHE A 810 -17.34 18.64 -23.10
N ASP A 811 -17.89 19.25 -24.15
CA ASP A 811 -18.89 20.32 -24.04
C ASP A 811 -20.35 19.83 -24.10
N GLY A 812 -20.57 18.60 -24.59
CA GLY A 812 -21.87 17.95 -24.66
C GLY A 812 -22.97 18.75 -25.38
N ILE A 813 -24.24 18.39 -25.12
CA ILE A 813 -25.43 19.07 -25.66
C ILE A 813 -26.09 19.94 -24.57
N ALA A 814 -25.31 20.76 -23.86
CA ALA A 814 -25.91 21.76 -22.99
C ALA A 814 -26.82 22.65 -23.86
N TRP A 815 -28.08 22.86 -23.44
CA TRP A 815 -29.09 23.74 -24.07
C TRP A 815 -29.89 23.22 -25.28
N GLY A 816 -29.72 21.96 -25.72
CA GLY A 816 -30.57 21.32 -26.76
C GLY A 816 -30.46 21.95 -28.16
N PHE A 817 -29.27 22.40 -28.55
CA PHE A 817 -28.93 22.78 -29.92
C PHE A 817 -27.49 22.36 -30.27
N MET A 818 -27.20 22.34 -31.57
CA MET A 818 -25.89 22.09 -32.18
C MET A 818 -25.39 23.37 -32.85
N GLY A 819 -24.18 23.80 -32.55
CA GLY A 819 -23.61 25.03 -33.09
C GLY A 819 -22.65 24.78 -34.25
N VAL A 820 -22.73 25.62 -35.29
CA VAL A 820 -21.72 25.69 -36.36
C VAL A 820 -21.30 27.16 -36.54
N GLU A 821 -19.99 27.43 -36.40
CA GLU A 821 -19.42 28.78 -36.46
C GLU A 821 -17.95 28.76 -36.85
N ASN A 822 -17.52 29.77 -37.61
CA ASN A 822 -16.12 29.99 -38.01
C ASN A 822 -15.72 31.45 -37.72
N HIS A 823 -15.22 31.72 -36.50
CA HIS A 823 -15.15 33.09 -35.95
C HIS A 823 -13.84 33.83 -36.28
N TYR A 824 -13.91 35.14 -36.54
CA TYR A 824 -12.81 35.96 -37.09
C TYR A 824 -11.54 36.03 -36.22
N ASN A 825 -11.69 36.15 -34.89
CA ASN A 825 -10.62 36.64 -33.99
C ASN A 825 -10.34 35.73 -32.78
N ASN A 826 -11.02 34.60 -32.65
CA ASN A 826 -10.80 33.70 -31.52
C ASN A 826 -11.10 32.25 -31.94
N PRO A 827 -10.06 31.41 -32.16
CA PRO A 827 -10.23 29.98 -32.44
C PRO A 827 -11.00 29.23 -31.34
N ALA A 828 -11.13 29.81 -30.14
CA ALA A 828 -11.94 29.27 -29.05
C ALA A 828 -13.46 29.42 -29.24
N LEU A 829 -13.91 30.09 -30.32
CA LEU A 829 -15.31 30.27 -30.69
C LEU A 829 -15.67 29.49 -31.98
N ASP A 830 -14.74 28.71 -32.53
CA ASP A 830 -15.04 27.84 -33.66
C ASP A 830 -15.91 26.67 -33.15
N HIS A 831 -17.03 26.43 -33.84
CA HIS A 831 -18.01 25.41 -33.48
C HIS A 831 -18.17 24.42 -34.64
N ILE A 832 -18.03 23.14 -34.34
CA ILE A 832 -18.31 22.04 -35.27
C ILE A 832 -19.38 21.16 -34.64
N SER A 833 -20.36 20.75 -35.44
CA SER A 833 -21.35 19.76 -35.02
C SER A 833 -21.08 18.44 -35.73
N ILE A 834 -21.27 17.32 -35.04
CA ILE A 834 -21.14 15.98 -35.59
C ILE A 834 -22.46 15.22 -35.43
N LEU A 835 -22.82 14.47 -36.47
CA LEU A 835 -24.01 13.63 -36.53
C LEU A 835 -23.61 12.21 -36.86
N ARG A 836 -24.16 11.22 -36.14
CA ARG A 836 -24.04 9.80 -36.46
C ARG A 836 -25.36 9.23 -36.91
N PHE A 837 -25.37 8.54 -38.04
CA PHE A 837 -26.50 7.75 -38.51
C PHE A 837 -26.16 6.26 -38.45
N ASP A 838 -27.14 5.44 -38.07
CA ASP A 838 -27.04 3.99 -38.21
C ASP A 838 -27.26 3.62 -39.68
N THR A 839 -26.22 3.06 -40.31
CA THR A 839 -26.24 2.62 -41.71
C THR A 839 -26.25 1.10 -41.83
N ASN A 840 -26.59 0.40 -40.74
CA ASN A 840 -26.64 -1.05 -40.73
C ASN A 840 -27.61 -1.59 -41.80
N GLY A 841 -27.18 -2.63 -42.50
CA GLY A 841 -27.92 -3.22 -43.61
C GLY A 841 -27.85 -2.47 -44.94
N LEU A 842 -27.18 -1.31 -45.02
CA LEU A 842 -27.09 -0.49 -46.23
C LEU A 842 -25.90 -0.82 -47.14
N THR A 843 -25.14 -1.89 -46.86
CA THR A 843 -24.02 -2.32 -47.71
C THR A 843 -24.50 -2.57 -49.15
N GLY A 844 -23.82 -1.96 -50.13
CA GLY A 844 -24.21 -2.06 -51.55
C GLY A 844 -25.40 -1.18 -51.94
N LEU A 845 -25.71 -0.14 -51.15
CA LEU A 845 -26.66 0.91 -51.51
C LEU A 845 -26.15 1.71 -52.71
N LYS A 846 -27.04 1.91 -53.69
CA LYS A 846 -26.88 2.85 -54.79
C LYS A 846 -27.95 3.93 -54.68
N ALA A 847 -27.60 5.01 -54.00
CA ALA A 847 -28.44 6.18 -53.84
C ALA A 847 -28.51 6.99 -55.15
N THR A 848 -29.71 7.23 -55.64
CA THR A 848 -29.99 8.18 -56.73
C THR A 848 -30.13 9.61 -56.20
N SER A 849 -30.47 9.77 -54.91
CA SER A 849 -30.51 11.05 -54.20
C SER A 849 -30.38 10.79 -52.69
N ALA A 850 -29.57 11.56 -51.98
CA ALA A 850 -29.57 11.59 -50.52
C ALA A 850 -29.49 13.03 -50.00
N LYS A 851 -30.40 13.39 -49.08
CA LYS A 851 -30.51 14.73 -48.50
C LYS A 851 -30.39 14.66 -46.99
N LEU A 852 -29.41 15.36 -46.44
CA LEU A 852 -29.34 15.63 -45.01
C LEU A 852 -30.21 16.84 -44.69
N LYS A 853 -31.27 16.62 -43.91
CA LYS A 853 -32.26 17.61 -43.54
C LYS A 853 -32.00 18.11 -42.12
N LEU A 854 -31.77 19.41 -41.98
CA LEU A 854 -31.40 20.06 -40.71
C LEU A 854 -32.38 21.18 -40.39
N HIS A 855 -32.84 21.24 -39.14
CA HIS A 855 -33.74 22.30 -38.70
C HIS A 855 -32.94 23.44 -38.07
N ILE A 856 -33.04 24.63 -38.63
CA ILE A 856 -32.40 25.83 -38.10
C ILE A 856 -33.17 26.30 -36.87
N ARG A 857 -32.54 26.28 -35.70
CA ARG A 857 -33.09 26.88 -34.48
C ARG A 857 -32.82 28.38 -34.43
N GLY A 858 -31.65 28.80 -34.85
CA GLY A 858 -31.26 30.22 -34.85
C GLY A 858 -30.13 30.48 -35.84
N VAL A 859 -30.05 31.71 -36.31
CA VAL A 859 -28.96 32.23 -37.14
C VAL A 859 -28.49 33.53 -36.53
N ASP A 860 -27.26 33.93 -36.80
CA ASP A 860 -26.74 35.21 -36.38
C ASP A 860 -27.58 36.35 -36.97
N THR A 861 -28.00 37.26 -36.09
CA THR A 861 -28.81 38.42 -36.45
C THR A 861 -28.02 39.72 -36.43
N ARG A 862 -26.72 39.65 -36.11
CA ARG A 862 -25.82 40.81 -36.17
C ARG A 862 -25.64 41.23 -37.64
N PRO A 863 -25.63 42.55 -37.93
CA PRO A 863 -25.30 43.03 -39.26
C PRO A 863 -23.82 42.79 -39.59
N ASP A 864 -23.52 42.52 -40.85
CA ASP A 864 -22.15 42.44 -41.37
C ASP A 864 -21.44 43.82 -41.31
N LYS A 865 -20.16 43.86 -41.68
CA LYS A 865 -19.34 45.09 -41.66
C LYS A 865 -19.86 46.21 -42.58
N THR A 866 -20.82 45.92 -43.46
CA THR A 866 -21.47 46.85 -44.39
C THR A 866 -22.92 47.17 -44.02
N GLY A 867 -23.44 46.61 -42.93
CA GLY A 867 -24.83 46.79 -42.49
C GLY A 867 -25.83 45.79 -43.10
N GLY A 868 -25.35 44.79 -43.86
CA GLY A 868 -26.15 43.71 -44.46
C GLY A 868 -26.39 42.51 -43.54
N ASN A 869 -27.24 41.58 -43.94
CA ASN A 869 -27.46 40.33 -43.20
C ASN A 869 -26.30 39.36 -43.41
N ILE A 870 -25.88 38.67 -42.35
CA ILE A 870 -24.86 37.61 -42.45
C ILE A 870 -25.55 36.30 -42.85
N ASP A 871 -25.19 35.78 -44.01
CA ASP A 871 -25.51 34.42 -44.42
C ASP A 871 -24.41 33.47 -43.97
N THR A 872 -24.77 32.24 -43.60
CA THR A 872 -23.78 31.21 -43.23
C THR A 872 -23.86 30.03 -44.18
N ARG A 873 -22.75 29.71 -44.86
CA ARG A 873 -22.64 28.56 -45.74
C ARG A 873 -22.15 27.34 -44.97
N LEU A 874 -22.99 26.31 -44.95
CA LEU A 874 -22.75 25.03 -44.28
C LEU A 874 -22.40 23.96 -45.31
N GLN A 875 -21.44 23.11 -44.96
CA GLN A 875 -21.10 21.91 -45.70
C GLN A 875 -20.89 20.75 -44.73
N ALA A 876 -21.32 19.55 -45.11
CA ALA A 876 -21.09 18.33 -44.36
C ALA A 876 -19.92 17.54 -44.95
N PHE A 877 -19.08 16.97 -44.08
CA PHE A 877 -17.96 16.12 -44.47
C PHE A 877 -18.13 14.74 -43.84
N ALA A 878 -17.94 13.69 -44.65
CA ALA A 878 -17.89 12.33 -44.14
C ALA A 878 -16.64 12.14 -43.26
N ALA A 879 -16.84 11.76 -42.01
CA ALA A 879 -15.74 11.48 -41.08
C ALA A 879 -15.34 10.01 -41.12
N ASP A 880 -14.11 9.71 -40.73
CA ASP A 880 -13.77 8.34 -40.36
C ASP A 880 -14.58 7.89 -39.13
N ALA A 881 -15.01 6.63 -39.13
CA ALA A 881 -15.80 6.11 -38.02
C ALA A 881 -14.89 5.99 -36.78
N GLY A 882 -15.18 6.74 -35.73
CA GLY A 882 -14.46 6.70 -34.45
C GLY A 882 -15.33 6.17 -33.31
N ASP A 883 -14.74 5.74 -32.21
CA ASP A 883 -15.47 5.22 -31.03
C ASP A 883 -16.02 6.35 -30.13
N TRP A 884 -16.49 7.44 -30.72
CA TRP A 884 -17.07 8.52 -29.95
C TRP A 884 -18.46 8.14 -29.45
N VAL A 885 -18.70 8.49 -28.19
CA VAL A 885 -19.97 8.29 -27.51
C VAL A 885 -20.49 9.65 -27.06
N GLU A 886 -21.68 9.98 -27.51
CA GLU A 886 -22.41 11.17 -27.08
C GLU A 886 -22.49 11.21 -25.55
N LYS A 887 -22.20 12.38 -24.96
CA LYS A 887 -22.17 12.63 -23.50
C LYS A 887 -20.97 12.06 -22.74
N GLU A 888 -19.99 11.42 -23.40
CA GLU A 888 -18.87 10.77 -22.70
C GLU A 888 -17.47 11.18 -23.20
N SER A 889 -17.19 11.12 -24.51
CA SER A 889 -15.78 11.05 -24.98
C SER A 889 -15.34 12.02 -26.08
N ILE A 890 -16.26 12.76 -26.73
CA ILE A 890 -15.91 13.60 -27.89
C ILE A 890 -15.55 15.05 -27.53
N THR A 891 -14.40 15.50 -28.02
CA THR A 891 -13.84 16.85 -27.84
C THR A 891 -13.38 17.38 -29.20
N TRP A 892 -12.98 18.64 -29.30
CA TRP A 892 -12.45 19.21 -30.54
C TRP A 892 -11.22 18.46 -31.04
N ASN A 893 -10.31 18.09 -30.12
CA ASN A 893 -9.06 17.39 -30.45
C ASN A 893 -9.26 15.89 -30.70
N THR A 894 -10.41 15.33 -30.32
CA THR A 894 -10.78 13.93 -30.60
C THR A 894 -11.83 13.79 -31.70
N LEU A 895 -12.14 14.88 -32.43
CA LEU A 895 -12.98 14.81 -33.62
C LEU A 895 -12.37 13.82 -34.63
N PRO A 896 -13.20 12.97 -35.26
CA PRO A 896 -12.70 12.13 -36.34
C PRO A 896 -12.18 13.00 -37.50
N SER A 897 -11.08 12.56 -38.11
CA SER A 897 -10.47 13.29 -39.23
C SER A 897 -11.41 13.37 -40.44
N THR A 898 -11.30 14.47 -41.18
CA THR A 898 -11.97 14.71 -42.46
C THR A 898 -10.95 14.81 -43.61
N ASP A 899 -9.71 14.37 -43.39
CA ASP A 899 -8.66 14.40 -44.41
C ASP A 899 -9.03 13.54 -45.63
N GLY A 900 -9.12 14.15 -46.81
CA GLY A 900 -9.55 13.47 -48.04
C GLY A 900 -11.04 13.09 -48.06
N ALA A 901 -11.84 13.59 -47.10
CA ALA A 901 -13.27 13.29 -46.99
C ALA A 901 -14.07 13.75 -48.22
N THR A 902 -15.14 13.01 -48.51
CA THR A 902 -16.14 13.45 -49.49
C THR A 902 -17.03 14.50 -48.82
N ALA A 903 -17.15 15.66 -49.47
CA ALA A 903 -17.96 16.77 -48.99
C ALA A 903 -19.35 16.75 -49.64
N SER A 904 -20.34 17.27 -48.93
CA SER A 904 -21.70 17.46 -49.44
C SER A 904 -21.79 18.65 -50.40
N GLY A 905 -22.95 18.84 -51.02
CA GLY A 905 -23.36 20.15 -51.53
C GLY A 905 -23.42 21.20 -50.41
N ILE A 906 -23.43 22.48 -50.77
CA ILE A 906 -23.45 23.60 -49.81
C ILE A 906 -24.89 24.05 -49.57
N ALA A 907 -25.27 24.29 -48.32
CA ALA A 907 -26.52 24.94 -47.95
C ALA A 907 -26.24 26.29 -47.28
N THR A 908 -27.03 27.30 -47.61
CA THR A 908 -26.93 28.64 -46.99
C THR A 908 -28.04 28.81 -45.96
N ALA A 909 -27.67 29.20 -44.75
CA ALA A 909 -28.56 29.60 -43.67
C ALA A 909 -28.59 31.13 -43.57
N SER A 910 -29.71 31.73 -43.99
CA SER A 910 -29.93 33.18 -44.01
C SER A 910 -30.79 33.66 -42.84
N HIS A 911 -30.70 34.95 -42.53
CA HIS A 911 -31.42 35.64 -41.44
C HIS A 911 -32.94 35.29 -41.35
N GLY A 912 -33.62 35.12 -42.50
CA GLY A 912 -35.06 34.80 -42.57
C GLY A 912 -35.43 33.31 -42.50
N GLN A 913 -34.47 32.43 -42.18
CA GLN A 913 -34.64 30.98 -42.15
C GLN A 913 -34.60 30.37 -40.74
N SER A 914 -34.59 31.18 -39.67
CA SER A 914 -34.83 30.67 -38.33
C SER A 914 -36.14 29.88 -38.26
N GLN A 915 -36.12 28.73 -37.59
CA GLN A 915 -37.23 27.78 -37.46
C GLN A 915 -37.67 27.13 -38.79
N LYS A 916 -36.79 27.08 -39.81
CA LYS A 916 -37.03 26.37 -41.07
C LYS A 916 -36.06 25.22 -41.26
N TRP A 917 -36.44 24.29 -42.13
CA TRP A 917 -35.58 23.20 -42.57
C TRP A 917 -34.70 23.66 -43.74
N ILE A 918 -33.44 23.21 -43.73
CA ILE A 918 -32.52 23.26 -44.85
C ILE A 918 -32.09 21.84 -45.24
N GLU A 919 -31.63 21.68 -46.47
CA GLU A 919 -31.21 20.39 -47.02
C GLU A 919 -29.82 20.51 -47.64
N LEU A 920 -28.94 19.56 -47.29
CA LEU A 920 -27.62 19.37 -47.89
C LEU A 920 -27.66 18.14 -48.79
N ASP A 921 -27.15 18.24 -50.01
CA ASP A 921 -26.99 17.07 -50.89
C ASP A 921 -25.80 16.24 -50.44
N VAL A 922 -26.06 15.04 -49.94
CA VAL A 922 -25.05 14.11 -49.44
C VAL A 922 -25.01 12.82 -50.28
N THR A 923 -25.55 12.85 -51.51
CA THR A 923 -25.65 11.66 -52.39
C THR A 923 -24.29 10.99 -52.61
N ASP A 924 -23.25 11.77 -52.89
CA ASP A 924 -21.89 11.25 -53.11
C ASP A 924 -21.26 10.68 -51.84
N ILE A 925 -21.62 11.22 -50.67
CA ILE A 925 -21.18 10.68 -49.37
C ILE A 925 -21.85 9.32 -49.14
N VAL A 926 -23.17 9.24 -49.34
CA VAL A 926 -23.95 8.02 -49.14
C VAL A 926 -23.55 6.91 -50.13
N ASN A 927 -23.25 7.25 -51.38
CA ASN A 927 -22.79 6.27 -52.38
C ASN A 927 -21.37 5.73 -52.14
N LYS A 928 -20.60 6.39 -51.27
CA LYS A 928 -19.28 5.92 -50.83
C LYS A 928 -19.33 5.23 -49.47
N LEU A 929 -20.52 4.99 -48.92
CA LEU A 929 -20.70 4.14 -47.75
C LEU A 929 -20.18 2.74 -48.06
N ASP A 930 -19.07 2.37 -47.41
CA ASP A 930 -18.55 1.02 -47.41
C ASP A 930 -19.39 0.13 -46.46
N SER A 931 -18.92 -1.07 -46.14
CA SER A 931 -19.44 -1.97 -45.09
C SER A 931 -19.49 -1.40 -43.66
N LYS A 932 -19.30 -0.08 -43.50
CA LYS A 932 -19.38 0.64 -42.23
C LYS A 932 -20.84 0.66 -41.72
N ARG A 933 -21.00 0.38 -40.43
CA ARG A 933 -22.30 0.30 -39.74
C ARG A 933 -22.84 1.65 -39.27
N SER A 934 -22.03 2.70 -39.39
CA SER A 934 -22.43 4.07 -39.09
C SER A 934 -21.86 5.05 -40.11
N LEU A 935 -22.57 6.15 -40.28
CA LEU A 935 -22.12 7.32 -41.02
C LEU A 935 -22.00 8.51 -40.08
N ASP A 936 -20.77 9.03 -39.96
CA ASP A 936 -20.49 10.23 -39.19
C ASP A 936 -20.33 11.42 -40.15
N LEU A 937 -21.04 12.51 -39.88
CA LEU A 937 -21.02 13.74 -40.66
C LEU A 937 -20.62 14.92 -39.78
N LEU A 938 -19.51 15.59 -40.11
CA LEU A 938 -19.13 16.87 -39.50
C LEU A 938 -19.76 18.00 -40.30
N LEU A 939 -20.51 18.86 -39.61
CA LEU A 939 -21.08 20.09 -40.15
C LEU A 939 -20.14 21.25 -39.86
N VAL A 940 -19.69 21.90 -40.94
CA VAL A 940 -18.67 22.95 -40.89
C VAL A 940 -19.19 24.19 -41.62
N ASN A 941 -18.89 25.36 -41.05
CA ASN A 941 -19.08 26.65 -41.73
C ASN A 941 -17.88 26.88 -42.66
N ILE A 942 -18.16 26.98 -43.96
CA ILE A 942 -17.14 27.09 -45.02
C ILE A 942 -16.91 28.53 -45.51
N ASP A 943 -17.52 29.51 -44.85
CA ASP A 943 -17.21 30.91 -45.12
C ASP A 943 -15.78 31.23 -44.73
N GLU A 944 -15.20 32.26 -45.38
CA GLU A 944 -13.92 32.81 -44.95
C GLU A 944 -14.03 33.20 -43.47
N LYS A 945 -12.95 32.97 -42.71
CA LYS A 945 -12.93 33.28 -41.27
C LYS A 945 -13.46 34.69 -41.03
N GLY A 946 -14.48 34.79 -40.18
CA GLY A 946 -15.10 36.06 -39.82
C GLY A 946 -16.05 36.69 -40.82
N GLN A 947 -16.38 36.00 -41.91
CA GLN A 947 -17.42 36.41 -42.87
C GLN A 947 -18.73 35.64 -42.67
N GLY A 948 -18.68 34.41 -42.14
CA GLY A 948 -19.86 33.62 -41.78
C GLY A 948 -20.33 33.89 -40.35
N GLY A 949 -21.63 33.68 -40.11
CA GLY A 949 -22.27 33.83 -38.80
C GLY A 949 -22.35 32.52 -38.01
N TYR A 950 -22.88 32.60 -36.80
CA TYR A 950 -23.30 31.45 -36.02
C TYR A 950 -24.61 30.86 -36.55
N VAL A 951 -24.68 29.54 -36.72
CA VAL A 951 -25.93 28.81 -36.95
C VAL A 951 -26.15 27.79 -35.84
N GLY A 952 -27.31 27.89 -35.19
CA GLY A 952 -27.79 26.91 -34.25
C GLY A 952 -28.78 25.97 -34.91
N LEU A 953 -28.51 24.67 -34.86
CA LEU A 953 -29.33 23.58 -35.39
C LEU A 953 -30.03 22.83 -34.25
N SER A 954 -31.20 22.26 -34.51
CA SER A 954 -31.89 21.41 -33.53
C SER A 954 -31.16 20.09 -33.30
N THR A 955 -31.02 19.66 -32.05
CA THR A 955 -30.53 18.30 -31.70
C THR A 955 -31.65 17.29 -31.69
N LYS A 956 -31.31 16.01 -31.59
CA LYS A 956 -32.30 14.92 -31.49
C LYS A 956 -33.19 15.01 -30.26
N GLU A 957 -32.76 15.61 -29.16
CA GLU A 957 -33.57 15.81 -27.95
C GLU A 957 -34.51 17.01 -28.06
N HIS A 958 -34.30 17.89 -29.03
CA HIS A 958 -35.05 19.13 -29.10
C HIS A 958 -36.54 18.89 -29.43
N SER A 959 -37.43 19.54 -28.67
CA SER A 959 -38.89 19.45 -28.82
C SER A 959 -39.42 18.01 -28.90
N GLY A 960 -38.86 17.11 -28.08
CA GLY A 960 -39.23 15.70 -28.05
C GLY A 960 -38.89 14.94 -29.34
N GLY A 961 -37.86 15.36 -30.06
CA GLY A 961 -37.40 14.74 -31.31
C GLY A 961 -38.23 15.12 -32.54
N LYS A 962 -39.07 16.16 -32.44
CA LYS A 962 -39.85 16.66 -33.58
C LYS A 962 -38.99 17.24 -34.70
N TYR A 963 -37.84 17.83 -34.34
CA TYR A 963 -36.95 18.53 -35.27
C TYR A 963 -35.58 17.85 -35.39
N THR A 964 -35.53 16.55 -35.13
CA THR A 964 -34.33 15.73 -35.20
C THR A 964 -33.72 15.77 -36.61
N PRO A 965 -32.39 15.93 -36.75
CA PRO A 965 -31.70 15.75 -38.02
C PRO A 965 -32.05 14.42 -38.69
N GLN A 966 -32.32 14.47 -39.99
CA GLN A 966 -32.77 13.32 -40.78
C GLN A 966 -31.93 13.19 -42.04
N LEU A 967 -31.59 11.97 -42.41
CA LEU A 967 -31.00 11.62 -43.69
C LEU A 967 -32.07 10.93 -44.54
N LEU A 968 -32.45 11.56 -45.65
CA LEU A 968 -33.46 11.07 -46.57
C LEU A 968 -32.78 10.51 -47.81
N ILE A 969 -32.99 9.23 -48.11
CA ILE A 969 -32.28 8.50 -49.17
C ILE A 969 -33.30 7.95 -50.17
N GLN A 970 -33.02 8.11 -51.46
CA GLN A 970 -33.68 7.42 -52.56
C GLN A 970 -32.64 6.63 -53.33
N GLY A 971 -33.01 5.42 -53.78
CA GLY A 971 -32.10 4.52 -54.47
C GLY A 971 -32.53 3.08 -54.36
N GLU A 972 -31.58 2.18 -54.58
CA GLU A 972 -31.78 0.73 -54.50
C GLU A 972 -30.62 0.03 -53.78
N LEU A 973 -30.91 -1.11 -53.16
CA LEU A 973 -29.90 -1.98 -52.55
C LEU A 973 -29.64 -3.15 -53.49
N GLU A 974 -28.39 -3.35 -53.90
CA GLU A 974 -28.02 -4.51 -54.70
C GLU A 974 -28.04 -5.80 -53.86
N GLU A 975 -28.28 -6.95 -54.49
CA GLU A 975 -28.07 -8.23 -53.82
C GLU A 975 -26.58 -8.41 -53.53
N PRO A 976 -26.18 -8.81 -52.31
CA PRO A 976 -24.79 -9.08 -52.03
C PRO A 976 -24.30 -10.21 -52.96
N VAL A 977 -23.18 -9.98 -53.64
CA VAL A 977 -22.51 -11.05 -54.40
C VAL A 977 -22.13 -12.14 -53.40
N LYS A 978 -22.58 -13.37 -53.65
CA LYS A 978 -22.36 -14.53 -52.78
C LYS A 978 -20.89 -14.83 -52.52
#